data_AF-A0A8S4EM60-F1
#
_entry.id   AF-A0A8S4EM60-F1
#
_cell.length_a   1.000
_cell.length_b   1.000
_cell.length_c   1.000
_cell.angle_alpha   90.00
_cell.angle_beta   90.00
_cell.angle_gamma   90.00
#
_symmetry.space_group_name_H-M   'P 1'
#
loop_
_entity.id
_entity.type
_entity.pdbx_description
1 polymer ?
#
loop_
_entity_poly.entity_id
_entity_poly.type
_entity_poly.pdbx_seq_one_letter_code
_entity_poly.pdbx_strand_id
1 'polypeptide(L)'
;MTLMMAALLAASHAQLSAQGGSMVLKLEPQLAGGFYLTIQKDANSEAELLGHIGTTLPSTYTEVAVDEGIALDIGDSTRLTVNTWYDEEAAAHGVRISWNTSATIKLEDCIRFGSKHWYAGPMQFDQVFPIENAQQTYAPYVSKEKDNGAVLERYWLNSAGEYFYVHPQVPLFIDYNNNMANHMCFGAQIASPYSAKRTHTELAYDIWFLADAKKAHMHAVSNYLGKPSGLPDYRMVQYPIWSTWVEYERDIDEVNVMEFANKIVENNFTNSQFEVDDLWEVCYGSLTVDERKFSNFSKTVADLKALGFRVTIWAHPFINKDCEPWYSEALNNNYLVLNEAGSPDTSWWNNNGSVPAYIDFTNPAAAEWWASRLRTLQQKYDIDSFKFDAGESSFSPQVPVQTGDVYLHPHHIVNDYVRTCVKFGDMVEVRAGFRTQELPIFVRMVDRDSVFGTNNGLHTVITTTLTMNLAGYTLVLPDMIGGNGNNLNNSESGPPTKELYIRWVEANTFLPAMQYSVVPWSFDEETVNISRRYTELHARYADVVYAAMNASVQRGTPVNAPLWWLDPTDATAQGIGDQYVLGEDIIVAPIMTQGQTARDVYLPVGKWLDQGDPNTMHEGPIWIRDYPAPLDTLPYFVRQHEPGAANAPFVSAVLKRVACSVRSCVTRDSAEAAVLCSRTTMQVATLTWLLFSLAVAAAVNVTLLDTGDLNARLESNRFGGLNLLLKRRGVSEVVAVIGRRTGAIKDVVQDGDVVIQFANETTVRISTDIIEDGKGQLLTVTWESPKTLRLEDCINLGTRNWYGGPQQKRQYWPIEKLVLPDYSYITKDADNCAVSEPYWLNSEGIFYYFDKKVPLFVDQNDLEKNAACFIAQITPPYSSKRPRNELTYAIGILEDVRQAHEYAVKEYIGKPTGIPDIRMITYPIWSTWARYKRNVDHNVVMRFADEITSNNFPNSQLEIDDLWESCYGSMTVDRDRFPNMRETVDRLHAKGFRVTLWAHPFINKGCEPWYSEAKSKGYLVNSEYGSAETSWWNDNGTTTAYIDFTRPDARTWYVGRLRRLQAQYGIDSFKFDAGESSWSPQIPVLMGDIRDQPGVITADYVREVALFGPMVEVRSGYRTQDLPIFVRMNDKDTYWTFENGLPTLITTLLQMNINGYPLVLPDMIGGNGYSEEPSKELFIRWLQANVFMPSMQFSYVPWDFDAEEATPLVQKNISRPP
;
A
#
# COMPACT_ATOMS: atom_id res chain seq x y z
N MET A 1 2.11 72.04 14.37
CA MET A 1 2.89 70.82 14.69
C MET A 1 2.00 69.72 15.26
N THR A 2 1.20 69.99 16.30
CA THR A 2 0.38 68.99 17.02
C THR A 2 -0.80 68.35 16.25
N LEU A 3 -1.16 68.83 15.04
CA LEU A 3 -2.24 68.26 14.22
C LEU A 3 -1.77 67.24 13.16
N MET A 4 -0.46 67.11 12.92
CA MET A 4 0.08 66.23 11.87
C MET A 4 0.44 64.82 12.38
N MET A 5 0.27 64.59 13.69
CA MET A 5 0.64 63.35 14.37
C MET A 5 -0.58 62.45 14.69
N ALA A 6 -1.80 62.96 14.49
CA ALA A 6 -3.07 62.27 14.79
C ALA A 6 -3.63 61.45 13.60
N ALA A 7 -3.06 61.59 12.40
CA ALA A 7 -3.50 60.91 11.18
C ALA A 7 -2.71 59.62 10.87
N LEU A 8 -1.86 59.17 11.80
CA LEU A 8 -0.86 58.10 11.60
C LEU A 8 -1.02 56.92 12.58
N LEU A 9 -2.11 56.88 13.36
CA LEU A 9 -2.33 55.92 14.46
C LEU A 9 -3.69 55.21 14.36
N ALA A 10 -4.17 54.99 13.15
CA ALA A 10 -5.34 54.17 12.84
C ALA A 10 -5.00 53.11 11.79
N ALA A 11 -3.92 52.37 12.01
CA ALA A 11 -3.66 51.14 11.26
C ALA A 11 -4.69 50.09 11.69
N SER A 12 -5.59 49.71 10.79
CA SER A 12 -6.32 48.45 10.91
C SER A 12 -5.31 47.30 10.93
N HIS A 13 -5.53 46.34 11.81
CA HIS A 13 -4.75 45.11 11.91
C HIS A 13 -5.67 43.98 11.48
N ALA A 14 -5.38 43.35 10.35
CA ALA A 14 -6.13 42.19 9.89
C ALA A 14 -5.79 41.00 10.81
N GLN A 15 -6.79 40.51 11.54
CA GLN A 15 -6.64 39.43 12.53
C GLN A 15 -7.61 38.27 12.19
N LEU A 16 -7.06 37.06 12.12
CA LEU A 16 -7.78 35.82 11.84
C LEU A 16 -7.64 34.87 13.04
N SER A 17 -8.70 34.14 13.37
CA SER A 17 -8.69 33.04 14.35
C SER A 17 -9.00 31.73 13.63
N ALA A 18 -8.20 30.70 13.86
CA ALA A 18 -8.44 29.40 13.24
C ALA A 18 -9.78 28.80 13.69
N GLN A 19 -10.52 28.16 12.77
CA GLN A 19 -11.72 27.43 13.14
C GLN A 19 -11.38 26.31 14.13
N GLY A 20 -12.24 26.14 15.15
CA GLY A 20 -12.10 25.08 16.16
C GLY A 20 -11.03 25.28 17.24
N GLY A 21 -10.12 26.25 17.11
CA GLY A 21 -8.94 26.37 17.98
C GLY A 21 -8.73 27.73 18.66
N SER A 22 -7.70 27.79 19.51
CA SER A 22 -7.23 29.02 20.18
C SER A 22 -6.20 29.82 19.36
N MET A 23 -5.81 29.33 18.18
CA MET A 23 -4.75 29.90 17.37
C MET A 23 -5.21 31.20 16.67
N VAL A 24 -4.40 32.25 16.79
CA VAL A 24 -4.64 33.58 16.21
C VAL A 24 -3.47 34.01 15.34
N LEU A 25 -3.78 34.47 14.13
CA LEU A 25 -2.83 35.07 13.18
C LEU A 25 -3.15 36.56 13.00
N LYS A 26 -2.11 37.38 12.83
CA LYS A 26 -2.22 38.82 12.60
C LYS A 26 -1.28 39.26 11.48
N LEU A 27 -1.73 40.23 10.70
CA LEU A 27 -0.95 40.92 9.67
C LEU A 27 -0.72 42.37 10.09
N GLU A 28 0.54 42.73 10.34
CA GLU A 28 0.95 44.04 10.84
C GLU A 28 1.66 44.83 9.71
N PRO A 29 1.00 45.82 9.07
CA PRO A 29 1.53 46.50 7.88
C PRO A 29 2.78 47.33 8.20
N GLN A 30 3.84 47.17 7.40
CA GLN A 30 5.15 47.77 7.68
C GLN A 30 5.45 49.02 6.84
N LEU A 31 6.12 50.01 7.43
CA LEU A 31 6.49 51.27 6.76
C LEU A 31 7.43 51.08 5.56
N ALA A 32 8.12 49.94 5.48
CA ALA A 32 9.03 49.59 4.40
C ALA A 32 8.37 48.83 3.23
N GLY A 33 7.09 48.45 3.36
CA GLY A 33 6.41 47.52 2.45
C GLY A 33 6.05 46.20 3.14
N GLY A 34 5.05 45.49 2.61
CA GLY A 34 4.58 44.21 3.15
C GLY A 34 4.00 44.26 4.58
N PHE A 35 3.91 43.08 5.20
CA PHE A 35 3.31 42.85 6.51
C PHE A 35 4.20 41.92 7.34
N TYR A 36 4.31 42.15 8.65
CA TYR A 36 4.75 41.09 9.55
C TYR A 36 3.60 40.12 9.80
N LEU A 37 3.92 38.82 9.72
CA LEU A 37 3.03 37.71 10.05
C LEU A 37 3.34 37.28 11.49
N THR A 38 2.45 37.62 12.44
CA THR A 38 2.58 37.19 13.83
C THR A 38 1.54 36.12 14.18
N ILE A 39 1.94 35.12 14.95
CA ILE A 39 1.10 33.98 15.37
C ILE A 39 1.08 33.84 16.89
N GLN A 40 -0.08 33.53 17.44
CA GLN A 40 -0.26 33.16 18.84
C GLN A 40 -0.94 31.79 18.85
N LYS A 41 -0.26 30.75 19.34
CA LYS A 41 -0.71 29.34 19.21
C LYS A 41 -1.87 29.01 20.17
N ASP A 42 -1.79 29.55 21.39
CA ASP A 42 -2.86 29.48 22.39
C ASP A 42 -2.99 30.80 23.18
N ALA A 43 -4.09 30.95 23.91
CA ALA A 43 -4.46 32.17 24.62
C ALA A 43 -3.46 32.62 25.72
N ASN A 44 -2.56 31.75 26.17
CA ASN A 44 -1.50 32.04 27.15
C ASN A 44 -0.11 32.17 26.51
N SER A 45 0.09 31.65 25.30
CA SER A 45 1.34 31.82 24.54
C SER A 45 1.58 33.29 24.16
N GLU A 46 2.85 33.70 24.11
CA GLU A 46 3.25 34.99 23.52
C GLU A 46 3.13 34.93 21.98
N ALA A 47 2.98 36.09 21.34
CA ALA A 47 2.91 36.17 19.89
C ALA A 47 4.31 36.07 19.25
N GLU A 48 4.54 35.02 18.46
CA GLU A 48 5.78 34.80 17.71
C GLU A 48 5.72 35.49 16.34
N LEU A 49 6.83 36.13 15.92
CA LEU A 49 7.01 36.63 14.55
C LEU A 49 7.48 35.49 13.64
N LEU A 50 6.60 35.01 12.76
CA LEU A 50 6.91 33.98 11.75
C LEU A 50 7.72 34.53 10.58
N GLY A 51 7.50 35.79 10.17
CA GLY A 51 8.19 36.36 9.02
C GLY A 51 7.62 37.69 8.53
N HIS A 52 8.17 38.16 7.42
CA HIS A 52 7.77 39.36 6.69
C HIS A 52 7.26 38.95 5.30
N ILE A 53 5.96 39.08 5.06
CA ILE A 53 5.30 38.67 3.82
C ILE A 53 5.03 39.89 2.92
N GLY A 54 5.12 39.72 1.60
CA GLY A 54 4.97 40.78 0.60
C GLY A 54 6.07 41.83 0.66
N THR A 55 7.33 41.45 0.86
CA THR A 55 8.48 42.37 1.05
C THR A 55 8.66 43.35 -0.12
N THR A 56 8.26 42.94 -1.34
CA THR A 56 8.32 43.71 -2.57
C THR A 56 7.12 44.64 -2.82
N LEU A 57 6.11 44.63 -1.93
CA LEU A 57 4.81 45.27 -2.15
C LEU A 57 4.58 46.46 -1.20
N PRO A 58 3.79 47.47 -1.60
CA PRO A 58 3.35 48.51 -0.67
C PRO A 58 2.44 47.92 0.42
N SER A 59 2.52 48.46 1.63
CA SER A 59 1.72 48.05 2.80
C SER A 59 0.35 48.76 2.90
N THR A 60 -0.05 49.47 1.85
CA THR A 60 -1.38 50.10 1.72
C THR A 60 -2.35 49.13 1.04
N TYR A 61 -3.44 48.79 1.73
CA TYR A 61 -4.39 47.75 1.29
C TYR A 61 -5.86 48.15 1.52
N THR A 62 -6.77 47.39 0.92
CA THR A 62 -8.21 47.39 1.26
C THR A 62 -8.68 45.97 1.58
N GLU A 63 -9.39 45.81 2.69
CA GLU A 63 -9.96 44.52 3.12
C GLU A 63 -11.15 44.12 2.25
N VAL A 64 -11.20 42.85 1.85
CA VAL A 64 -12.28 42.25 1.07
C VAL A 64 -12.82 41.05 1.87
N ALA A 65 -14.13 41.01 2.08
CA ALA A 65 -14.79 39.88 2.73
C ALA A 65 -14.73 38.63 1.82
N VAL A 66 -14.25 37.52 2.39
CA VAL A 66 -14.22 36.19 1.78
C VAL A 66 -14.71 35.18 2.80
N ASP A 67 -15.26 34.07 2.34
CA ASP A 67 -15.63 32.97 3.22
C ASP A 67 -14.36 32.32 3.81
N GLU A 68 -14.37 32.08 5.13
CA GLU A 68 -13.35 31.32 5.87
C GLU A 68 -11.89 31.81 5.70
N GLY A 69 -11.69 33.14 5.66
CA GLY A 69 -10.36 33.74 5.61
C GLY A 69 -10.35 35.27 5.65
N ILE A 70 -9.25 35.85 5.20
CA ILE A 70 -9.07 37.29 4.95
C ILE A 70 -8.52 37.45 3.53
N ALA A 71 -9.05 38.42 2.77
CA ALA A 71 -8.44 38.86 1.51
C ALA A 71 -8.09 40.35 1.57
N LEU A 72 -6.89 40.71 1.13
CA LEU A 72 -6.41 42.09 1.04
C LEU A 72 -6.06 42.43 -0.41
N ASP A 73 -6.70 43.46 -0.97
CA ASP A 73 -6.32 44.04 -2.26
C ASP A 73 -5.26 45.13 -2.05
N ILE A 74 -4.16 45.04 -2.80
CA ILE A 74 -2.92 45.81 -2.60
C ILE A 74 -2.53 46.48 -3.93
N GLY A 75 -2.77 47.78 -4.02
CA GLY A 75 -2.71 48.52 -5.28
C GLY A 75 -3.74 48.02 -6.31
N ASP A 76 -3.52 48.32 -7.59
CA ASP A 76 -4.52 48.09 -8.64
C ASP A 76 -4.54 46.64 -9.20
N SER A 77 -3.66 45.74 -8.73
CA SER A 77 -3.47 44.42 -9.38
C SER A 77 -2.95 43.27 -8.50
N THR A 78 -2.69 43.47 -7.21
CA THR A 78 -2.23 42.38 -6.31
C THR A 78 -3.28 42.03 -5.29
N ARG A 79 -3.54 40.74 -5.08
CA ARG A 79 -4.39 40.22 -4.01
C ARG A 79 -3.63 39.25 -3.13
N LEU A 80 -3.69 39.45 -1.82
CA LEU A 80 -3.39 38.45 -0.80
C LEU A 80 -4.70 37.77 -0.38
N THR A 81 -4.67 36.46 -0.19
CA THR A 81 -5.71 35.68 0.50
C THR A 81 -5.04 34.81 1.57
N VAL A 82 -5.63 34.77 2.77
CA VAL A 82 -5.20 33.92 3.88
C VAL A 82 -6.39 33.11 4.38
N ASN A 83 -6.29 31.78 4.35
CA ASN A 83 -7.31 30.85 4.86
C ASN A 83 -6.74 29.98 5.99
N THR A 84 -7.60 29.48 6.87
CA THR A 84 -7.21 28.60 8.00
C THR A 84 -8.19 27.47 8.19
N TRP A 85 -7.69 26.26 8.45
CA TRP A 85 -8.48 25.07 8.75
C TRP A 85 -7.84 24.25 9.88
N TYR A 86 -8.53 23.20 10.30
CA TYR A 86 -8.07 22.26 11.32
C TYR A 86 -8.24 20.83 10.84
N ASP A 87 -7.22 20.00 11.08
CA ASP A 87 -7.28 18.55 10.91
C ASP A 87 -7.55 17.91 12.28
N GLU A 88 -8.74 17.33 12.45
CA GLU A 88 -9.17 16.69 13.70
C GLU A 88 -8.47 15.34 13.96
N GLU A 89 -7.94 14.67 12.95
CA GLU A 89 -7.26 13.37 13.08
C GLU A 89 -5.79 13.56 13.51
N ALA A 90 -5.09 14.51 12.88
CA ALA A 90 -3.72 14.88 13.22
C ALA A 90 -3.60 15.89 14.37
N ALA A 91 -4.73 16.45 14.82
CA ALA A 91 -4.82 17.60 15.73
C ALA A 91 -4.00 18.82 15.26
N ALA A 92 -3.97 19.06 13.95
CA ALA A 92 -3.06 19.99 13.28
C ALA A 92 -3.77 21.25 12.77
N HIS A 93 -3.18 22.43 12.97
CA HIS A 93 -3.69 23.67 12.38
C HIS A 93 -3.01 23.94 11.03
N GLY A 94 -3.82 24.18 10.00
CA GLY A 94 -3.37 24.54 8.65
C GLY A 94 -3.67 26.00 8.32
N VAL A 95 -2.74 26.64 7.60
CA VAL A 95 -2.83 28.03 7.13
C VAL A 95 -2.40 28.06 5.67
N ARG A 96 -3.19 28.68 4.79
CA ARG A 96 -2.81 28.92 3.39
C ARG A 96 -2.55 30.40 3.21
N ILE A 97 -1.38 30.74 2.66
CA ILE A 97 -1.08 32.08 2.17
C ILE A 97 -1.07 32.00 0.65
N SER A 98 -1.74 32.93 -0.02
CA SER A 98 -1.86 32.93 -1.48
C SER A 98 -1.91 34.35 -2.03
N TRP A 99 -0.88 34.69 -2.80
CA TRP A 99 -0.72 35.95 -3.51
C TRP A 99 -0.94 35.74 -5.01
N ASN A 100 -1.70 36.62 -5.66
CA ASN A 100 -1.81 36.65 -7.13
C ASN A 100 -1.64 38.09 -7.64
N THR A 101 -0.87 38.29 -8.71
CA THR A 101 -0.54 39.62 -9.24
C THR A 101 -0.20 39.60 -10.74
N SER A 102 -0.11 40.79 -11.36
CA SER A 102 0.30 40.94 -12.76
C SER A 102 1.73 40.41 -13.04
N ALA A 103 1.96 39.93 -14.27
CA ALA A 103 3.20 39.25 -14.66
C ALA A 103 4.52 40.01 -14.39
N THR A 104 4.49 41.33 -14.30
CA THR A 104 5.68 42.17 -14.09
C THR A 104 6.07 42.35 -12.62
N ILE A 105 5.27 41.87 -11.67
CA ILE A 105 5.52 42.02 -10.23
C ILE A 105 6.15 40.74 -9.69
N LYS A 106 7.31 40.88 -9.04
CA LYS A 106 7.90 39.87 -8.15
C LYS A 106 7.13 39.88 -6.83
N LEU A 107 6.73 38.70 -6.36
CA LEU A 107 6.25 38.45 -5.00
C LEU A 107 7.41 37.88 -4.17
N GLU A 108 7.47 38.19 -2.87
CA GLU A 108 8.45 37.60 -1.95
C GLU A 108 7.94 37.61 -0.51
N ASP A 109 8.03 36.45 0.14
CA ASP A 109 7.72 36.24 1.56
C ASP A 109 8.94 35.66 2.26
N CYS A 110 9.45 36.34 3.29
CA CYS A 110 10.61 35.91 4.07
C CYS A 110 10.19 35.35 5.44
N ILE A 111 10.23 34.03 5.56
CA ILE A 111 10.00 33.28 6.79
C ILE A 111 11.27 33.29 7.63
N ARG A 112 11.13 33.47 8.95
CA ARG A 112 12.24 33.57 9.89
C ARG A 112 12.66 32.18 10.39
N PHE A 113 13.94 31.82 10.30
CA PHE A 113 14.41 30.56 10.89
C PHE A 113 14.33 30.63 12.43
N GLY A 114 14.69 31.79 13.01
CA GLY A 114 14.40 32.17 14.39
C GLY A 114 15.46 31.67 15.36
N SER A 115 15.08 30.68 16.16
CA SER A 115 15.96 29.87 17.02
C SER A 115 15.59 28.38 16.96
N LYS A 116 14.93 27.98 15.86
CA LYS A 116 14.51 26.62 15.56
C LYS A 116 15.54 26.02 14.60
N HIS A 117 15.83 24.73 14.73
CA HIS A 117 16.53 23.97 13.70
C HIS A 117 15.58 23.60 12.56
N TRP A 118 16.04 23.73 11.31
CA TRP A 118 15.27 23.50 10.08
C TRP A 118 15.86 22.39 9.20
N TYR A 119 15.00 21.72 8.45
CA TYR A 119 15.31 20.52 7.68
C TYR A 119 14.58 20.47 6.33
N ALA A 120 14.93 19.48 5.51
CA ALA A 120 14.47 19.31 4.12
C ALA A 120 14.92 20.49 3.22
N GLY A 121 14.08 20.92 2.27
CA GLY A 121 14.52 21.72 1.13
C GLY A 121 15.22 20.87 0.05
N PRO A 122 16.09 21.47 -0.77
CA PRO A 122 16.77 20.76 -1.85
C PRO A 122 18.03 20.02 -1.35
N MET A 123 18.52 19.07 -2.14
CA MET A 123 19.94 18.72 -2.06
C MET A 123 20.80 19.95 -2.42
N GLN A 124 21.98 20.09 -1.80
CA GLN A 124 22.90 21.21 -2.02
C GLN A 124 24.34 20.72 -2.20
N PHE A 125 25.16 21.50 -2.91
CA PHE A 125 26.61 21.26 -3.02
C PHE A 125 27.30 21.41 -1.65
N ASP A 126 27.11 22.56 -1.01
CA ASP A 126 27.48 22.81 0.40
C ASP A 126 26.37 22.32 1.34
N GLN A 127 26.18 21.00 1.44
CA GLN A 127 25.08 20.41 2.22
C GLN A 127 25.33 20.50 3.74
N VAL A 128 24.89 21.60 4.34
CA VAL A 128 24.81 21.78 5.79
C VAL A 128 23.51 21.17 6.33
N PHE A 129 23.56 20.63 7.56
CA PHE A 129 22.40 20.22 8.35
C PHE A 129 22.65 20.63 9.82
N PRO A 130 21.69 21.28 10.50
CA PRO A 130 20.40 21.77 10.01
C PRO A 130 20.53 23.03 9.12
N ILE A 131 19.52 23.31 8.28
CA ILE A 131 19.67 24.21 7.11
C ILE A 131 19.67 25.71 7.43
N GLU A 132 19.30 26.14 8.64
CA GLU A 132 19.38 27.56 9.03
C GLU A 132 20.83 28.07 9.08
N ASN A 133 21.81 27.16 9.03
CA ASN A 133 23.23 27.41 8.96
C ASN A 133 23.77 27.45 7.51
N ALA A 134 22.94 27.08 6.52
CA ALA A 134 23.28 27.17 5.10
C ALA A 134 23.10 28.60 4.55
N GLN A 135 23.80 28.91 3.46
CA GLN A 135 23.59 30.13 2.69
C GLN A 135 23.16 29.76 1.27
N GLN A 136 22.03 30.29 0.81
CA GLN A 136 21.49 30.06 -0.52
C GLN A 136 21.20 31.42 -1.16
N THR A 137 21.84 31.72 -2.28
CA THR A 137 21.53 32.95 -3.04
C THR A 137 20.22 32.78 -3.80
N TYR A 138 19.45 33.88 -3.90
CA TYR A 138 18.17 33.95 -4.61
C TYR A 138 18.24 33.36 -6.03
N ALA A 139 17.77 32.12 -6.18
CA ALA A 139 17.92 31.31 -7.39
C ALA A 139 16.62 30.54 -7.71
N PRO A 140 16.36 30.17 -8.98
CA PRO A 140 15.15 29.42 -9.35
C PRO A 140 15.16 28.04 -8.68
N TYR A 141 14.02 27.68 -8.11
CA TYR A 141 13.83 26.42 -7.40
C TYR A 141 13.36 25.34 -8.37
N VAL A 142 14.35 24.75 -9.06
CA VAL A 142 14.22 23.72 -10.08
C VAL A 142 15.36 22.70 -9.92
N SER A 143 15.16 21.48 -10.41
CA SER A 143 16.11 20.38 -10.29
C SER A 143 17.30 20.62 -11.21
N LYS A 144 18.52 20.54 -10.67
CA LYS A 144 19.79 20.77 -11.40
C LYS A 144 20.92 19.88 -10.89
N GLU A 145 21.87 19.58 -11.79
CA GLU A 145 23.16 19.00 -11.44
C GLU A 145 24.09 20.01 -10.73
N LYS A 146 24.20 21.25 -11.24
CA LYS A 146 25.28 22.20 -10.89
C LYS A 146 25.36 22.63 -9.41
N ASP A 147 24.24 22.72 -8.71
CA ASP A 147 24.18 23.01 -7.26
C ASP A 147 23.80 21.78 -6.43
N ASN A 148 23.94 20.59 -7.03
CA ASN A 148 23.53 19.27 -6.57
C ASN A 148 22.02 19.11 -6.28
N GLY A 149 21.18 20.09 -6.61
CA GLY A 149 19.73 20.06 -6.41
C GLY A 149 18.95 19.12 -7.34
N ALA A 150 19.51 17.97 -7.76
CA ALA A 150 18.87 17.06 -8.72
C ALA A 150 17.57 16.43 -8.18
N VAL A 151 17.56 16.17 -6.88
CA VAL A 151 16.40 15.71 -6.08
C VAL A 151 16.02 16.84 -5.14
N LEU A 152 14.76 17.27 -5.19
CA LEU A 152 14.22 18.27 -4.26
C LEU A 152 12.70 18.17 -4.13
N GLU A 153 12.16 18.73 -3.05
CA GLU A 153 10.73 18.95 -2.87
C GLU A 153 10.47 20.35 -2.35
N ARG A 154 9.26 20.87 -2.61
CA ARG A 154 8.83 22.20 -2.14
C ARG A 154 8.41 22.19 -0.66
N TYR A 155 9.20 21.54 0.18
CA TYR A 155 8.88 21.18 1.55
C TYR A 155 10.02 21.54 2.51
N TRP A 156 9.67 22.20 3.61
CA TRP A 156 10.59 22.59 4.69
C TRP A 156 9.96 22.29 6.04
N LEU A 157 10.74 21.69 6.94
CA LEU A 157 10.32 21.26 8.28
C LEU A 157 11.16 21.97 9.35
N ASN A 158 10.62 22.19 10.54
CA ASN A 158 11.42 22.59 11.69
C ASN A 158 11.14 21.80 12.98
N SER A 159 12.12 21.86 13.87
CA SER A 159 12.15 21.25 15.22
C SER A 159 10.95 21.58 16.11
N ALA A 160 10.22 22.67 15.87
CA ALA A 160 9.05 23.07 16.66
C ALA A 160 7.72 22.45 16.17
N GLY A 161 7.78 21.46 15.26
CA GLY A 161 6.59 20.80 14.71
C GLY A 161 5.88 21.59 13.62
N GLU A 162 6.58 22.52 12.97
CA GLU A 162 6.04 23.38 11.94
C GLU A 162 6.60 22.97 10.57
N TYR A 163 5.77 22.97 9.53
CA TYR A 163 6.25 22.77 8.16
C TYR A 163 5.56 23.66 7.14
N PHE A 164 6.26 23.88 6.03
CA PHE A 164 5.83 24.70 4.90
C PHE A 164 5.81 23.85 3.63
N TYR A 165 4.78 23.98 2.81
CA TYR A 165 4.69 23.36 1.48
C TYR A 165 4.30 24.41 0.42
N VAL A 166 5.18 24.67 -0.55
CA VAL A 166 4.93 25.64 -1.63
C VAL A 166 4.28 24.96 -2.83
N HIS A 167 3.16 25.51 -3.30
CA HIS A 167 2.31 24.88 -4.31
C HIS A 167 2.98 24.80 -5.69
N PRO A 168 2.67 23.80 -6.53
CA PRO A 168 3.42 23.52 -7.76
C PRO A 168 3.33 24.61 -8.85
N GLN A 169 2.24 25.37 -8.94
CA GLN A 169 2.05 26.43 -9.93
C GLN A 169 3.02 27.62 -9.76
N VAL A 170 3.50 27.84 -8.53
CA VAL A 170 4.37 28.98 -8.17
C VAL A 170 5.68 28.95 -8.97
N PRO A 171 6.03 30.03 -9.71
CA PRO A 171 7.33 30.16 -10.36
C PRO A 171 8.41 30.52 -9.31
N LEU A 172 8.72 29.53 -8.47
CA LEU A 172 9.45 29.68 -7.21
C LEU A 172 10.95 29.93 -7.40
N PHE A 173 11.45 30.85 -6.59
CA PHE A 173 12.85 31.16 -6.31
C PHE A 173 13.08 31.08 -4.79
N ILE A 174 14.26 30.65 -4.36
CA ILE A 174 14.60 30.47 -2.94
C ILE A 174 15.89 31.21 -2.60
N ASP A 175 15.90 31.81 -1.41
CA ASP A 175 17.07 32.43 -0.75
C ASP A 175 17.11 32.01 0.72
N TYR A 176 18.30 31.70 1.27
CA TYR A 176 18.53 31.48 2.70
C TYR A 176 19.67 32.38 3.16
N ASN A 177 19.45 33.14 4.24
CA ASN A 177 20.44 33.97 4.92
C ASN A 177 21.14 35.07 4.05
N ASN A 178 20.74 35.28 2.80
CA ASN A 178 21.44 36.13 1.84
C ASN A 178 20.72 37.46 1.56
N ASN A 179 19.44 37.42 1.19
CA ASN A 179 18.59 38.62 1.09
C ASN A 179 18.27 39.18 2.48
N MET A 180 18.08 38.30 3.47
CA MET A 180 17.80 38.65 4.86
C MET A 180 18.40 37.59 5.79
N ALA A 181 19.23 38.01 6.76
CA ALA A 181 19.88 37.09 7.70
C ALA A 181 18.86 36.45 8.67
N ASN A 182 19.07 35.19 9.05
CA ASN A 182 18.16 34.36 9.88
C ASN A 182 16.75 34.18 9.25
N HIS A 183 16.68 34.14 7.92
CA HIS A 183 15.44 33.96 7.15
C HIS A 183 15.64 33.07 5.91
N MET A 184 14.53 32.46 5.48
CA MET A 184 14.31 31.79 4.20
C MET A 184 13.25 32.58 3.43
N CYS A 185 13.54 32.99 2.20
CA CYS A 185 12.60 33.77 1.38
C CYS A 185 12.05 32.95 0.21
N PHE A 186 10.72 32.85 0.14
CA PHE A 186 9.96 32.32 -1.00
C PHE A 186 9.70 33.46 -2.00
N GLY A 187 10.44 33.49 -3.10
CA GLY A 187 10.20 34.43 -4.21
C GLY A 187 9.34 33.81 -5.31
N ALA A 188 8.48 34.60 -5.95
CA ALA A 188 7.81 34.20 -7.19
C ALA A 188 7.96 35.30 -8.26
N GLN A 189 8.40 34.92 -9.45
CA GLN A 189 8.63 35.84 -10.58
C GLN A 189 8.64 35.09 -11.91
N ILE A 190 8.17 35.72 -12.98
CA ILE A 190 8.27 35.17 -14.34
C ILE A 190 9.66 35.46 -14.89
N ALA A 191 10.55 34.49 -14.73
CA ALA A 191 11.92 34.51 -15.25
C ALA A 191 12.38 33.07 -15.54
N SER A 192 13.43 32.91 -16.35
CA SER A 192 13.99 31.59 -16.70
C SER A 192 14.26 30.72 -15.46
N PRO A 193 13.88 29.43 -15.46
CA PRO A 193 13.39 28.63 -16.59
C PRO A 193 11.87 28.69 -16.83
N TYR A 194 11.10 29.47 -16.05
CA TYR A 194 9.67 29.62 -16.27
C TYR A 194 9.39 30.43 -17.55
N SER A 195 8.39 30.03 -18.34
CA SER A 195 8.10 30.67 -19.63
C SER A 195 7.69 32.14 -19.46
N ALA A 196 8.23 33.00 -20.33
CA ALA A 196 7.93 34.43 -20.38
C ALA A 196 6.50 34.74 -20.86
N LYS A 197 5.75 33.71 -21.24
CA LYS A 197 4.37 33.79 -21.76
C LYS A 197 3.29 33.69 -20.67
N ARG A 198 3.66 33.43 -19.41
CA ARG A 198 2.73 33.48 -18.26
C ARG A 198 2.14 34.90 -18.11
N THR A 199 0.84 35.00 -17.82
CA THR A 199 0.12 36.30 -17.76
C THR A 199 0.01 36.91 -16.36
N HIS A 200 0.31 36.14 -15.32
CA HIS A 200 0.25 36.54 -13.92
C HIS A 200 1.29 35.77 -13.10
N THR A 201 1.71 36.37 -11.99
CA THR A 201 2.63 35.78 -11.00
C THR A 201 1.81 35.36 -9.76
N GLU A 202 2.07 34.17 -9.23
CA GLU A 202 1.40 33.64 -8.04
C GLU A 202 2.43 33.13 -7.03
N LEU A 203 2.22 33.38 -5.73
CA LEU A 203 2.96 32.77 -4.62
C LEU A 203 1.95 32.18 -3.64
N ALA A 204 1.82 30.86 -3.63
CA ALA A 204 0.90 30.12 -2.77
C ALA A 204 1.63 29.01 -2.00
N TYR A 205 1.39 28.94 -0.69
CA TYR A 205 1.97 27.91 0.17
C TYR A 205 1.09 27.63 1.40
N ASP A 206 1.19 26.40 1.90
CA ASP A 206 0.55 25.96 3.14
C ASP A 206 1.58 25.93 4.27
N ILE A 207 1.17 26.40 5.45
CA ILE A 207 1.89 26.29 6.72
C ILE A 207 1.08 25.38 7.64
N TRP A 208 1.74 24.44 8.30
CA TRP A 208 1.10 23.51 9.23
C TRP A 208 1.79 23.53 10.60
N PHE A 209 0.98 23.45 11.65
CA PHE A 209 1.42 23.48 13.06
C PHE A 209 0.97 22.22 13.79
N LEU A 210 1.93 21.41 14.22
CA LEU A 210 1.77 20.16 14.95
C LEU A 210 2.62 20.17 16.24
N ALA A 211 2.45 19.15 17.08
CA ALA A 211 3.08 19.11 18.41
C ALA A 211 4.60 18.85 18.41
N ASP A 212 5.15 18.25 17.35
CA ASP A 212 6.58 17.91 17.24
C ASP A 212 6.99 17.62 15.77
N ALA A 213 8.29 17.67 15.49
CA ALA A 213 8.84 17.51 14.14
C ALA A 213 8.56 16.14 13.50
N LYS A 214 8.43 15.06 14.31
CA LYS A 214 8.14 13.71 13.82
C LYS A 214 6.69 13.62 13.32
N LYS A 215 5.74 14.11 14.10
CA LYS A 215 4.33 14.23 13.65
C LYS A 215 4.19 15.14 12.45
N ALA A 216 4.87 16.29 12.45
CA ALA A 216 4.87 17.22 11.31
C ALA A 216 5.37 16.56 10.02
N HIS A 217 6.42 15.74 10.08
CA HIS A 217 6.88 14.96 8.93
C HIS A 217 5.87 13.87 8.52
N MET A 218 5.35 13.06 9.45
CA MET A 218 4.35 12.02 9.11
C MET A 218 3.05 12.59 8.52
N HIS A 219 2.64 13.79 8.96
CA HIS A 219 1.52 14.53 8.40
C HIS A 219 1.81 15.04 6.98
N ALA A 220 3.01 15.57 6.75
CA ALA A 220 3.46 15.97 5.43
C ALA A 220 3.59 14.78 4.47
N VAL A 221 4.05 13.61 4.94
CA VAL A 221 4.06 12.34 4.20
C VAL A 221 2.64 11.93 3.78
N SER A 222 1.67 12.04 4.69
CA SER A 222 0.28 11.63 4.44
C SER A 222 -0.47 12.57 3.49
N ASN A 223 -0.21 13.87 3.54
CA ASN A 223 -0.94 14.89 2.78
C ASN A 223 -0.22 15.40 1.51
N TYR A 224 1.11 15.35 1.49
CA TYR A 224 1.92 16.00 0.44
C TYR A 224 2.99 15.08 -0.16
N LEU A 225 3.96 14.59 0.61
CA LEU A 225 5.15 13.91 0.07
C LEU A 225 4.86 12.50 -0.49
N GLY A 226 3.96 11.74 0.13
CA GLY A 226 3.78 10.32 -0.17
C GLY A 226 4.88 9.45 0.44
N LYS A 227 4.90 8.16 0.07
CA LYS A 227 5.86 7.14 0.53
C LYS A 227 6.04 6.04 -0.53
N PRO A 228 7.15 5.27 -0.52
CA PRO A 228 7.38 4.17 -1.44
C PRO A 228 6.23 3.15 -1.50
N SER A 229 5.89 2.68 -2.70
CA SER A 229 4.87 1.64 -2.92
C SER A 229 5.41 0.21 -2.87
N GLY A 230 6.72 0.05 -2.90
CA GLY A 230 7.45 -1.21 -2.89
C GLY A 230 8.94 -0.98 -2.65
N LEU A 231 9.75 -2.00 -2.93
CA LEU A 231 11.19 -2.03 -2.61
C LEU A 231 12.01 -2.26 -3.88
N PRO A 232 13.25 -1.75 -3.95
CA PRO A 232 14.20 -2.13 -4.99
C PRO A 232 14.66 -3.58 -4.76
N ASP A 233 15.40 -4.13 -5.73
CA ASP A 233 15.92 -5.49 -5.64
C ASP A 233 16.85 -5.65 -4.43
N TYR A 234 16.56 -6.63 -3.59
CA TYR A 234 17.30 -6.93 -2.36
C TYR A 234 18.81 -7.18 -2.59
N ARG A 235 19.24 -7.61 -3.78
CA ARG A 235 20.65 -7.85 -4.11
C ARG A 235 21.45 -6.55 -4.12
N MET A 236 20.88 -5.44 -4.59
CA MET A 236 21.51 -4.10 -4.52
C MET A 236 21.68 -3.62 -3.08
N VAL A 237 20.88 -4.14 -2.14
CA VAL A 237 20.94 -3.88 -0.69
C VAL A 237 21.89 -4.86 0.02
N GLN A 238 22.04 -6.08 -0.50
CA GLN A 238 22.84 -7.12 0.14
C GLN A 238 24.33 -7.09 -0.25
N TYR A 239 24.64 -6.84 -1.51
CA TYR A 239 26.01 -6.86 -2.03
C TYR A 239 26.29 -5.63 -2.90
N PRO A 240 27.55 -5.21 -3.01
CA PRO A 240 27.90 -3.99 -3.71
C PRO A 240 27.60 -3.99 -5.20
N ILE A 241 27.21 -2.80 -5.66
CA ILE A 241 27.15 -2.37 -7.05
C ILE A 241 28.58 -1.97 -7.48
N TRP A 242 29.04 -2.44 -8.63
CA TRP A 242 30.38 -2.15 -9.15
C TRP A 242 30.29 -1.37 -10.47
N SER A 243 30.59 -0.07 -10.43
CA SER A 243 30.66 0.79 -11.62
C SER A 243 32.06 0.81 -12.21
N THR A 244 32.16 0.83 -13.55
CA THR A 244 33.42 1.06 -14.27
C THR A 244 33.84 2.54 -14.34
N TRP A 245 33.00 3.48 -13.88
CA TRP A 245 33.12 4.92 -14.17
C TRP A 245 34.46 5.55 -13.73
N VAL A 246 34.87 5.43 -12.46
CA VAL A 246 36.07 6.15 -11.98
C VAL A 246 37.38 5.41 -12.32
N GLU A 247 37.36 4.09 -12.49
CA GLU A 247 38.56 3.30 -12.87
C GLU A 247 38.92 3.47 -14.37
N TYR A 248 37.93 3.68 -15.26
CA TYR A 248 38.15 3.68 -16.72
C TYR A 248 37.65 4.94 -17.47
N GLU A 249 36.79 5.76 -16.86
CA GLU A 249 36.02 6.86 -17.48
C GLU A 249 35.31 6.44 -18.79
N ARG A 250 36.06 6.49 -19.90
CA ARG A 250 35.61 6.38 -21.29
C ARG A 250 36.31 5.25 -22.05
N ASP A 251 37.34 4.66 -21.47
CA ASP A 251 38.11 3.53 -22.02
C ASP A 251 37.36 2.20 -21.81
N ILE A 252 36.05 2.22 -22.02
CA ILE A 252 35.14 1.08 -21.82
C ILE A 252 35.14 0.20 -23.08
N ASP A 253 35.66 -1.02 -22.97
CA ASP A 253 35.67 -2.04 -24.03
C ASP A 253 35.56 -3.47 -23.46
N GLU A 254 35.53 -4.49 -24.34
CA GLU A 254 35.42 -5.91 -23.95
C GLU A 254 36.58 -6.41 -23.08
N VAL A 255 37.76 -5.78 -23.14
CA VAL A 255 38.94 -6.17 -22.36
C VAL A 255 38.89 -5.56 -20.97
N ASN A 256 38.71 -4.24 -20.88
CA ASN A 256 38.73 -3.50 -19.62
C ASN A 256 37.57 -3.90 -18.70
N VAL A 257 36.36 -4.11 -19.26
CA VAL A 257 35.20 -4.62 -18.51
C VAL A 257 35.47 -5.99 -17.91
N MET A 258 36.07 -6.92 -18.67
CA MET A 258 36.36 -8.26 -18.17
C MET A 258 37.56 -8.29 -17.21
N GLU A 259 38.56 -7.41 -17.36
CA GLU A 259 39.65 -7.27 -16.39
C GLU A 259 39.10 -6.81 -15.02
N PHE A 260 38.20 -5.82 -15.00
CA PHE A 260 37.55 -5.33 -13.78
C PHE A 260 36.75 -6.44 -13.08
N ALA A 261 35.92 -7.17 -13.83
CA ALA A 261 35.11 -8.27 -13.31
C ALA A 261 35.96 -9.39 -12.67
N ASN A 262 37.09 -9.75 -13.29
CA ASN A 262 38.00 -10.74 -12.74
C ASN A 262 38.70 -10.21 -11.47
N LYS A 263 39.17 -8.95 -11.43
CA LYS A 263 39.80 -8.35 -10.24
C LYS A 263 38.88 -8.36 -9.00
N ILE A 264 37.57 -8.10 -9.18
CA ILE A 264 36.58 -8.17 -8.08
C ILE A 264 36.55 -9.58 -7.46
N VAL A 265 36.51 -10.61 -8.31
CA VAL A 265 36.47 -12.03 -7.90
C VAL A 265 37.81 -12.47 -7.31
N GLU A 266 38.95 -12.10 -7.90
CA GLU A 266 40.29 -12.42 -7.39
C GLU A 266 40.56 -11.81 -6.00
N ASN A 267 40.01 -10.62 -5.72
CA ASN A 267 40.08 -9.98 -4.40
C ASN A 267 39.02 -10.50 -3.40
N ASN A 268 38.25 -11.52 -3.77
CA ASN A 268 37.25 -12.20 -2.94
C ASN A 268 36.12 -11.27 -2.44
N PHE A 269 35.66 -10.35 -3.28
CA PHE A 269 34.45 -9.56 -2.99
C PHE A 269 33.17 -10.28 -3.45
N THR A 270 32.10 -10.15 -2.66
CA THR A 270 30.73 -10.50 -3.07
C THR A 270 30.17 -9.46 -4.04
N ASN A 271 29.30 -9.87 -4.96
CA ASN A 271 28.72 -9.01 -5.99
C ASN A 271 27.19 -9.13 -6.08
N SER A 272 26.54 -8.06 -6.54
CA SER A 272 25.14 -8.05 -7.00
C SER A 272 25.02 -7.53 -8.42
N GLN A 273 25.62 -6.37 -8.68
CA GLN A 273 25.47 -5.59 -9.91
C GLN A 273 26.83 -5.14 -10.44
N PHE A 274 26.96 -5.16 -11.76
CA PHE A 274 28.08 -4.64 -12.54
C PHE A 274 27.53 -3.64 -13.54
N GLU A 275 28.04 -2.40 -13.50
CA GLU A 275 27.55 -1.31 -14.33
C GLU A 275 28.56 -1.01 -15.44
N VAL A 276 28.14 -1.16 -16.69
CA VAL A 276 28.92 -0.70 -17.84
C VAL A 276 28.59 0.78 -18.07
N ASP A 277 29.55 1.64 -17.71
CA ASP A 277 29.42 3.09 -17.77
C ASP A 277 29.94 3.68 -19.11
N ASP A 278 30.23 4.99 -19.16
CA ASP A 278 30.33 5.85 -20.37
C ASP A 278 30.99 5.28 -21.66
N LEU A 279 30.45 5.71 -22.81
CA LEU A 279 30.88 5.38 -24.18
C LEU A 279 30.90 3.89 -24.54
N TRP A 280 29.98 3.09 -24.01
CA TRP A 280 29.66 1.76 -24.58
C TRP A 280 28.92 1.86 -25.94
N GLU A 281 28.31 3.00 -26.24
CA GLU A 281 27.49 3.24 -27.44
C GLU A 281 28.23 3.95 -28.60
N VAL A 282 27.70 3.84 -29.82
CA VAL A 282 28.31 4.41 -31.05
C VAL A 282 28.44 5.94 -31.02
N CYS A 283 27.43 6.62 -30.48
CA CYS A 283 27.38 8.07 -30.24
C CYS A 283 26.24 8.40 -29.27
N TYR A 284 26.31 9.50 -28.51
CA TYR A 284 25.31 9.76 -27.46
C TYR A 284 23.87 9.86 -27.98
N GLY A 285 23.02 8.98 -27.46
CA GLY A 285 21.62 8.85 -27.85
C GLY A 285 21.39 7.87 -29.01
N SER A 286 22.41 7.11 -29.44
CA SER A 286 22.29 5.99 -30.39
C SER A 286 21.62 4.77 -29.76
N LEU A 287 21.74 4.60 -28.45
CA LEU A 287 21.35 3.45 -27.65
C LEU A 287 21.76 2.12 -28.32
N THR A 288 22.92 2.14 -28.98
CA THR A 288 23.42 1.08 -29.87
C THR A 288 24.88 0.83 -29.52
N VAL A 289 25.18 -0.38 -29.03
CA VAL A 289 26.54 -0.79 -28.63
C VAL A 289 27.52 -0.64 -29.79
N ASP A 290 28.70 -0.09 -29.51
CA ASP A 290 29.78 0.00 -30.48
C ASP A 290 30.50 -1.35 -30.65
N GLU A 291 30.21 -2.04 -31.77
CA GLU A 291 30.84 -3.33 -32.13
C GLU A 291 32.37 -3.22 -32.33
N ARG A 292 32.96 -2.01 -32.36
CA ARG A 292 34.41 -1.79 -32.33
C ARG A 292 35.00 -1.93 -30.92
N LYS A 293 34.22 -1.64 -29.88
CA LYS A 293 34.58 -1.78 -28.45
C LYS A 293 34.16 -3.14 -27.91
N PHE A 294 33.00 -3.65 -28.32
CA PHE A 294 32.45 -4.92 -27.88
C PHE A 294 32.16 -5.85 -29.06
N SER A 295 33.13 -6.70 -29.39
CA SER A 295 33.08 -7.56 -30.58
C SER A 295 31.94 -8.58 -30.54
N ASN A 296 31.54 -8.99 -29.34
CA ASN A 296 30.33 -9.75 -29.08
C ASN A 296 29.77 -9.41 -27.70
N PHE A 297 29.07 -8.28 -27.57
CA PHE A 297 28.56 -7.81 -26.29
C PHE A 297 27.62 -8.80 -25.57
N SER A 298 26.85 -9.61 -26.32
CA SER A 298 26.01 -10.67 -25.73
C SER A 298 26.86 -11.72 -24.99
N LYS A 299 28.06 -12.01 -25.50
CA LYS A 299 29.03 -12.87 -24.81
C LYS A 299 29.63 -12.14 -23.59
N THR A 300 29.97 -10.86 -23.70
CA THR A 300 30.48 -10.07 -22.55
C THR A 300 29.49 -10.10 -21.38
N VAL A 301 28.20 -9.85 -21.65
CA VAL A 301 27.13 -9.93 -20.63
C VAL A 301 26.99 -11.35 -20.07
N ALA A 302 27.01 -12.38 -20.92
CA ALA A 302 26.94 -13.78 -20.46
C ALA A 302 28.14 -14.19 -19.59
N ASP A 303 29.36 -13.74 -19.92
CA ASP A 303 30.58 -14.00 -19.15
C ASP A 303 30.53 -13.27 -17.79
N LEU A 304 30.03 -12.03 -17.74
CA LEU A 304 29.78 -11.30 -16.49
C LEU A 304 28.75 -12.03 -15.61
N LYS A 305 27.63 -12.50 -16.19
CA LYS A 305 26.63 -13.29 -15.46
C LYS A 305 27.18 -14.62 -14.96
N ALA A 306 28.12 -15.25 -15.68
CA ALA A 306 28.82 -16.45 -15.24
C ALA A 306 29.76 -16.21 -14.03
N LEU A 307 30.20 -14.96 -13.81
CA LEU A 307 30.92 -14.52 -12.60
C LEU A 307 29.97 -14.08 -11.45
N GLY A 308 28.66 -14.26 -11.61
CA GLY A 308 27.63 -14.02 -10.58
C GLY A 308 26.97 -12.64 -10.63
N PHE A 309 27.51 -11.69 -11.41
CA PHE A 309 26.95 -10.34 -11.52
C PHE A 309 25.59 -10.32 -12.22
N ARG A 310 24.74 -9.36 -11.85
CA ARG A 310 23.73 -8.78 -12.74
C ARG A 310 24.36 -7.63 -13.51
N VAL A 311 24.00 -7.45 -14.78
CA VAL A 311 24.58 -6.42 -15.62
C VAL A 311 23.58 -5.29 -15.82
N THR A 312 24.00 -4.08 -15.46
CA THR A 312 23.30 -2.83 -15.78
C THR A 312 24.16 -1.97 -16.70
N ILE A 313 23.52 -1.03 -17.39
CA ILE A 313 24.19 -0.12 -18.33
C ILE A 313 23.76 1.32 -18.05
N TRP A 314 24.71 2.25 -18.14
CA TRP A 314 24.46 3.68 -18.05
C TRP A 314 23.67 4.21 -19.26
N ALA A 315 22.57 4.92 -19.00
CA ALA A 315 21.67 5.47 -20.00
C ALA A 315 21.20 6.88 -19.63
N HIS A 316 21.04 7.74 -20.63
CA HIS A 316 20.79 9.17 -20.46
C HIS A 316 19.68 9.69 -21.41
N PRO A 317 19.06 10.84 -21.11
CA PRO A 317 17.94 11.42 -21.89
C PRO A 317 18.36 12.32 -23.08
N PHE A 318 19.63 12.31 -23.52
CA PHE A 318 20.13 13.21 -24.55
C PHE A 318 20.35 12.52 -25.89
N ILE A 319 20.44 13.33 -26.95
CA ILE A 319 20.89 12.89 -28.27
C ILE A 319 21.71 13.97 -28.98
N ASN A 320 22.89 13.60 -29.47
CA ASN A 320 23.85 14.51 -30.12
C ASN A 320 23.51 14.76 -31.59
N LYS A 321 23.74 15.99 -32.09
CA LYS A 321 23.40 16.44 -33.46
C LYS A 321 24.05 15.67 -34.61
N ASP A 322 25.18 15.02 -34.36
CA ASP A 322 25.93 14.18 -35.30
C ASP A 322 25.60 12.69 -35.16
N CYS A 323 24.75 12.31 -34.20
CA CYS A 323 24.35 10.94 -33.95
C CYS A 323 23.19 10.50 -34.86
N GLU A 324 23.49 10.44 -36.16
CA GLU A 324 22.52 10.10 -37.21
C GLU A 324 22.45 8.58 -37.45
N PRO A 325 21.27 8.03 -37.81
CA PRO A 325 20.03 8.71 -38.20
C PRO A 325 19.11 9.12 -37.03
N TRP A 326 19.46 8.75 -35.80
CA TRP A 326 18.58 8.86 -34.63
C TRP A 326 18.28 10.32 -34.26
N TYR A 327 19.22 11.25 -34.45
CA TYR A 327 19.00 12.67 -34.21
C TYR A 327 17.93 13.24 -35.16
N SER A 328 18.07 13.02 -36.46
CA SER A 328 17.06 13.41 -37.45
C SER A 328 15.73 12.70 -37.18
N GLU A 329 15.71 11.44 -36.73
CA GLU A 329 14.48 10.75 -36.35
C GLU A 329 13.76 11.46 -35.19
N ALA A 330 14.45 11.76 -34.09
CA ALA A 330 13.87 12.44 -32.94
C ALA A 330 13.38 13.86 -33.29
N LEU A 331 14.16 14.60 -34.07
CA LEU A 331 13.82 15.96 -34.52
C LEU A 331 12.58 15.96 -35.42
N ASN A 332 12.52 15.10 -36.44
CA ASN A 332 11.41 15.06 -37.39
C ASN A 332 10.08 14.61 -36.75
N ASN A 333 10.14 13.82 -35.68
CA ASN A 333 8.94 13.39 -34.93
C ASN A 333 8.53 14.37 -33.80
N ASN A 334 9.29 15.44 -33.56
CA ASN A 334 9.09 16.39 -32.45
C ASN A 334 9.24 15.74 -31.06
N TYR A 335 10.24 14.88 -30.89
CA TYR A 335 10.55 14.17 -29.64
C TYR A 335 11.59 14.89 -28.77
N LEU A 336 12.00 16.10 -29.14
CA LEU A 336 13.03 16.90 -28.47
C LEU A 336 12.42 18.14 -27.82
N VAL A 337 12.89 18.52 -26.63
CA VAL A 337 12.49 19.76 -25.96
C VAL A 337 13.07 20.97 -26.70
N LEU A 338 12.26 22.01 -26.90
CA LEU A 338 12.58 23.24 -27.62
C LEU A 338 12.54 24.45 -26.68
N ASN A 339 13.41 25.44 -26.91
CA ASN A 339 13.27 26.76 -26.28
C ASN A 339 12.15 27.60 -26.92
N GLU A 340 11.81 28.75 -26.33
CA GLU A 340 10.82 29.70 -26.89
C GLU A 340 11.12 30.21 -28.30
N ALA A 341 12.36 30.04 -28.82
CA ALA A 341 12.74 30.36 -30.19
C ALA A 341 12.66 29.15 -31.16
N GLY A 342 12.24 27.97 -30.70
CA GLY A 342 12.04 26.77 -31.50
C GLY A 342 13.32 25.96 -31.80
N SER A 343 14.40 26.15 -31.03
CA SER A 343 15.64 25.36 -31.15
C SER A 343 15.72 24.26 -30.08
N PRO A 344 16.17 23.04 -30.42
CA PRO A 344 16.32 21.91 -29.49
C PRO A 344 17.63 21.92 -28.70
N ASP A 345 18.51 22.90 -28.96
CA ASP A 345 19.88 22.95 -28.47
C ASP A 345 19.91 23.13 -26.95
N THR A 346 20.61 22.23 -26.25
CA THR A 346 20.87 22.32 -24.81
C THR A 346 22.35 22.09 -24.49
N SER A 347 22.69 22.01 -23.20
CA SER A 347 24.03 21.72 -22.70
C SER A 347 23.97 20.81 -21.46
N TRP A 348 24.86 19.83 -21.43
CA TRP A 348 25.20 19.00 -20.26
C TRP A 348 26.73 18.82 -20.22
N TRP A 349 27.27 18.27 -19.13
CA TRP A 349 28.72 18.15 -18.93
C TRP A 349 29.41 17.26 -19.98
N ASN A 350 28.72 16.26 -20.53
CA ASN A 350 29.28 15.25 -21.44
C ASN A 350 28.80 15.40 -22.89
N ASN A 351 29.11 16.49 -23.59
CA ASN A 351 28.64 16.65 -24.98
C ASN A 351 29.41 15.83 -26.04
N ASN A 352 30.51 15.17 -25.68
CA ASN A 352 31.46 14.48 -26.58
C ASN A 352 31.73 15.23 -27.90
N GLY A 353 31.97 16.54 -27.82
CA GLY A 353 32.34 17.40 -28.95
C GLY A 353 31.18 17.89 -29.84
N SER A 354 29.95 17.50 -29.55
CA SER A 354 28.75 17.85 -30.34
C SER A 354 27.83 18.85 -29.61
N VAL A 355 26.65 19.12 -30.17
CA VAL A 355 25.56 19.82 -29.48
C VAL A 355 24.45 18.82 -29.18
N PRO A 356 24.06 18.64 -27.91
CA PRO A 356 22.97 17.74 -27.55
C PRO A 356 21.60 18.41 -27.68
N ALA A 357 20.57 17.57 -27.79
CA ALA A 357 19.18 17.91 -27.51
C ALA A 357 18.64 17.00 -26.39
N TYR A 358 17.68 17.51 -25.61
CA TYR A 358 17.01 16.78 -24.53
C TYR A 358 15.73 16.12 -25.06
N ILE A 359 15.44 14.88 -24.68
CA ILE A 359 14.20 14.19 -25.07
C ILE A 359 13.03 14.72 -24.24
N ASP A 360 11.89 15.00 -24.89
CA ASP A 360 10.69 15.51 -24.22
C ASP A 360 9.87 14.38 -23.59
N PHE A 361 10.19 14.03 -22.34
CA PHE A 361 9.43 13.01 -21.61
C PHE A 361 7.98 13.42 -21.31
N THR A 362 7.63 14.72 -21.38
CA THR A 362 6.24 15.18 -21.24
C THR A 362 5.39 14.89 -22.49
N ASN A 363 6.04 14.51 -23.60
CA ASN A 363 5.41 13.92 -24.78
C ASN A 363 5.45 12.37 -24.66
N PRO A 364 4.31 11.68 -24.41
CA PRO A 364 4.29 10.24 -24.19
C PRO A 364 4.82 9.41 -25.38
N ALA A 365 4.74 9.93 -26.61
CA ALA A 365 5.27 9.26 -27.79
C ALA A 365 6.81 9.31 -27.84
N ALA A 366 7.43 10.40 -27.37
CA ALA A 366 8.88 10.53 -27.25
C ALA A 366 9.43 9.65 -26.13
N ALA A 367 8.78 9.67 -24.96
CA ALA A 367 9.11 8.80 -23.82
C ALA A 367 9.04 7.31 -24.19
N GLU A 368 7.98 6.88 -24.89
CA GLU A 368 7.82 5.50 -25.33
C GLU A 368 8.75 5.13 -26.50
N TRP A 369 9.08 6.07 -27.40
CA TRP A 369 10.11 5.85 -28.43
C TRP A 369 11.48 5.55 -27.80
N TRP A 370 11.94 6.39 -26.88
CA TRP A 370 13.20 6.17 -26.16
C TRP A 370 13.16 4.86 -25.35
N ALA A 371 12.06 4.62 -24.63
CA ALA A 371 11.90 3.40 -23.85
C ALA A 371 11.87 2.13 -24.73
N SER A 372 11.29 2.17 -25.93
CA SER A 372 11.28 1.04 -26.87
C SER A 372 12.69 0.67 -27.34
N ARG A 373 13.57 1.66 -27.53
CA ARG A 373 14.98 1.47 -27.92
C ARG A 373 15.78 0.83 -26.77
N LEU A 374 15.58 1.28 -25.53
CA LEU A 374 16.15 0.64 -24.35
C LEU A 374 15.63 -0.78 -24.12
N ARG A 375 14.33 -1.05 -24.30
CA ARG A 375 13.80 -2.44 -24.19
C ARG A 375 14.37 -3.34 -25.28
N THR A 376 14.60 -2.81 -26.49
CA THR A 376 15.28 -3.54 -27.58
C THR A 376 16.74 -3.86 -27.23
N LEU A 377 17.46 -2.89 -26.64
CA LEU A 377 18.82 -3.06 -26.13
C LEU A 377 18.88 -4.14 -25.04
N GLN A 378 17.99 -4.04 -24.03
CA GLN A 378 17.87 -4.98 -22.91
C GLN A 378 17.63 -6.42 -23.40
N GLN A 379 16.68 -6.60 -24.31
CA GLN A 379 16.33 -7.90 -24.89
C GLN A 379 17.40 -8.46 -25.84
N LYS A 380 18.11 -7.62 -26.61
CA LYS A 380 19.15 -8.08 -27.55
C LYS A 380 20.36 -8.68 -26.82
N TYR A 381 20.72 -8.12 -25.65
CA TYR A 381 21.97 -8.42 -24.96
C TYR A 381 21.82 -9.08 -23.59
N ASP A 382 20.59 -9.41 -23.15
CA ASP A 382 20.27 -9.95 -21.82
C ASP A 382 20.78 -9.04 -20.68
N ILE A 383 20.53 -7.74 -20.77
CA ILE A 383 20.87 -6.78 -19.70
C ILE A 383 19.78 -6.85 -18.63
N ASP A 384 20.14 -6.87 -17.35
CA ASP A 384 19.15 -6.99 -16.27
C ASP A 384 18.38 -5.66 -16.06
N SER A 385 19.08 -4.52 -16.01
CA SER A 385 18.44 -3.19 -15.86
C SER A 385 19.35 -2.02 -16.31
N PHE A 386 19.00 -0.79 -15.94
CA PHE A 386 19.70 0.43 -16.37
C PHE A 386 19.96 1.39 -15.21
N LYS A 387 21.08 2.11 -15.34
CA LYS A 387 21.48 3.24 -14.51
C LYS A 387 21.12 4.53 -15.25
N PHE A 388 20.23 5.33 -14.68
CA PHE A 388 19.64 6.48 -15.36
C PHE A 388 20.16 7.82 -14.83
N ASP A 389 20.88 8.53 -15.68
CA ASP A 389 21.63 9.73 -15.31
C ASP A 389 21.14 10.98 -16.04
N ALA A 390 21.48 12.15 -15.50
CA ALA A 390 21.27 13.47 -16.09
C ALA A 390 19.78 13.81 -16.43
N GLY A 391 18.85 13.40 -15.56
CA GLY A 391 17.40 13.61 -15.68
C GLY A 391 16.86 14.97 -15.21
N GLU A 392 17.73 15.92 -14.88
CA GLU A 392 17.40 17.17 -14.18
C GLU A 392 16.78 18.25 -15.09
N SER A 393 15.78 18.97 -14.56
CA SER A 393 15.05 20.02 -15.30
C SER A 393 15.93 21.17 -15.81
N SER A 394 17.13 21.37 -15.26
CA SER A 394 18.12 22.34 -15.73
C SER A 394 18.61 22.10 -17.17
N PHE A 395 18.49 20.86 -17.65
CA PHE A 395 18.89 20.48 -19.00
C PHE A 395 17.78 20.63 -20.04
N SER A 396 16.53 20.93 -19.61
CA SER A 396 15.45 21.28 -20.52
C SER A 396 15.60 22.74 -21.01
N PRO A 397 15.62 23.01 -22.33
CA PRO A 397 15.68 24.37 -22.84
C PRO A 397 14.42 25.23 -22.57
N GLN A 398 13.19 24.65 -22.49
CA GLN A 398 11.96 25.23 -21.90
C GLN A 398 10.71 24.32 -22.11
N VAL A 399 10.47 23.32 -21.24
CA VAL A 399 9.27 22.43 -21.28
C VAL A 399 7.91 23.13 -21.57
N PRO A 400 7.55 24.27 -20.94
CA PRO A 400 6.16 24.79 -20.96
C PRO A 400 5.65 25.29 -22.33
N VAL A 401 6.47 25.25 -23.39
CA VAL A 401 6.15 25.86 -24.69
C VAL A 401 5.49 24.88 -25.66
N GLN A 402 5.87 23.59 -25.61
CA GLN A 402 5.44 22.59 -26.59
C GLN A 402 4.12 21.91 -26.23
N THR A 403 3.91 21.64 -24.94
CA THR A 403 2.64 21.14 -24.39
C THR A 403 1.52 22.18 -24.45
N GLY A 404 1.87 23.46 -24.67
CA GLY A 404 0.95 24.60 -24.72
C GLY A 404 0.58 25.16 -23.35
N ASP A 405 0.89 24.46 -22.25
CA ASP A 405 0.67 24.95 -20.90
C ASP A 405 1.88 25.72 -20.37
N VAL A 406 1.82 27.05 -20.49
CA VAL A 406 2.85 27.97 -19.97
C VAL A 406 2.93 27.98 -18.43
N TYR A 407 1.94 27.42 -17.73
CA TYR A 407 1.90 27.25 -16.28
C TYR A 407 2.47 25.92 -15.80
N LEU A 408 2.76 24.99 -16.72
CA LEU A 408 3.45 23.74 -16.41
C LEU A 408 4.77 24.04 -15.67
N HIS A 409 5.02 23.30 -14.60
CA HIS A 409 6.25 23.45 -13.82
C HIS A 409 7.41 22.72 -14.52
N PRO A 410 8.62 23.31 -14.64
CA PRO A 410 9.81 22.66 -15.23
C PRO A 410 10.11 21.24 -14.73
N HIS A 411 9.80 20.90 -13.48
CA HIS A 411 10.02 19.56 -12.93
C HIS A 411 9.11 18.47 -13.54
N HIS A 412 8.04 18.78 -14.29
CA HIS A 412 7.19 17.72 -14.86
C HIS A 412 8.00 16.78 -15.76
N ILE A 413 9.01 17.29 -16.49
CA ILE A 413 9.90 16.45 -17.28
C ILE A 413 10.76 15.50 -16.43
N VAL A 414 11.11 15.88 -15.19
CA VAL A 414 11.79 15.00 -14.21
C VAL A 414 10.82 13.90 -13.76
N ASN A 415 9.57 14.27 -13.50
CA ASN A 415 8.52 13.32 -13.10
C ASN A 415 8.28 12.27 -14.21
N ASP A 416 8.07 12.71 -15.45
CA ASP A 416 7.79 11.83 -16.59
C ASP A 416 9.01 11.02 -17.05
N TYR A 417 10.22 11.57 -16.90
CA TYR A 417 11.49 10.86 -17.09
C TYR A 417 11.61 9.70 -16.09
N VAL A 418 11.55 9.98 -14.79
CA VAL A 418 11.70 8.97 -13.74
C VAL A 418 10.55 7.94 -13.79
N ARG A 419 9.31 8.36 -14.11
CA ARG A 419 8.18 7.46 -14.41
C ARG A 419 8.34 6.65 -15.69
N THR A 420 9.31 6.97 -16.53
CA THR A 420 9.71 6.16 -17.69
C THR A 420 10.88 5.24 -17.35
N CYS A 421 11.83 5.68 -16.51
CA CYS A 421 12.93 4.87 -15.98
C CYS A 421 12.46 3.69 -15.10
N VAL A 422 11.45 3.89 -14.24
CA VAL A 422 10.89 2.82 -13.37
C VAL A 422 10.29 1.63 -14.15
N LYS A 423 10.03 1.78 -15.46
CA LYS A 423 9.48 0.72 -16.32
C LYS A 423 10.49 -0.40 -16.62
N PHE A 424 11.75 -0.27 -16.20
CA PHE A 424 12.85 -1.18 -16.54
C PHE A 424 13.22 -2.19 -15.45
N GLY A 425 12.63 -2.10 -14.25
CA GLY A 425 12.79 -3.09 -13.18
C GLY A 425 12.88 -2.48 -11.78
N ASP A 426 13.06 -3.37 -10.80
CA ASP A 426 13.41 -3.08 -9.40
C ASP A 426 14.93 -2.88 -9.19
N MET A 427 15.75 -3.25 -10.18
CA MET A 427 17.19 -2.95 -10.27
C MET A 427 17.51 -1.59 -10.93
N VAL A 428 16.60 -0.60 -10.80
CA VAL A 428 16.75 0.74 -11.41
C VAL A 428 17.31 1.75 -10.40
N GLU A 429 18.32 2.51 -10.82
CA GLU A 429 18.76 3.74 -10.15
C GLU A 429 18.51 4.99 -11.02
N VAL A 430 18.16 6.13 -10.39
CA VAL A 430 17.97 7.45 -11.03
C VAL A 430 18.66 8.56 -10.23
N ARG A 431 19.36 9.51 -10.87
CA ARG A 431 19.99 10.67 -10.16
C ARG A 431 19.02 11.83 -9.84
N ALA A 432 17.90 11.94 -10.54
CA ALA A 432 16.95 13.05 -10.40
C ALA A 432 15.63 12.63 -9.73
N GLY A 433 14.94 13.57 -9.07
CA GLY A 433 13.67 13.28 -8.39
C GLY A 433 12.81 14.51 -8.08
N PHE A 434 11.52 14.42 -8.38
CA PHE A 434 10.47 15.37 -7.98
C PHE A 434 9.10 14.68 -8.13
N ARG A 435 8.29 14.63 -7.06
CA ARG A 435 6.97 13.97 -7.01
C ARG A 435 7.00 12.48 -7.44
N THR A 436 8.04 11.77 -7.03
CA THR A 436 8.30 10.35 -7.36
C THR A 436 8.66 9.48 -6.15
N GLN A 437 8.35 9.93 -4.92
CA GLN A 437 8.60 9.21 -3.66
C GLN A 437 7.98 7.81 -3.61
N GLU A 438 6.91 7.57 -4.38
CA GLU A 438 6.17 6.32 -4.36
C GLU A 438 6.80 5.22 -5.22
N LEU A 439 7.82 5.52 -6.02
CA LEU A 439 8.41 4.55 -6.94
C LEU A 439 9.39 3.62 -6.21
N PRO A 440 9.35 2.30 -6.47
CA PRO A 440 10.13 1.28 -5.73
C PRO A 440 11.56 1.14 -6.28
N ILE A 441 12.27 2.26 -6.44
CA ILE A 441 13.58 2.32 -7.10
C ILE A 441 14.59 3.10 -6.25
N PHE A 442 15.87 2.93 -6.56
CA PHE A 442 16.92 3.72 -5.94
C PHE A 442 16.99 5.14 -6.53
N VAL A 443 17.00 6.14 -5.66
CA VAL A 443 17.28 7.53 -6.04
C VAL A 443 18.70 7.86 -5.58
N ARG A 444 19.62 8.00 -6.54
CA ARG A 444 21.04 8.29 -6.33
C ARG A 444 21.24 9.76 -5.99
N MET A 445 22.06 10.06 -4.99
CA MET A 445 22.50 11.44 -4.76
C MET A 445 23.50 11.90 -5.83
N VAL A 446 23.68 13.22 -5.99
CA VAL A 446 24.63 13.76 -6.97
C VAL A 446 26.08 13.47 -6.55
N ASP A 447 26.90 13.20 -7.56
CA ASP A 447 28.32 12.83 -7.50
C ASP A 447 29.15 13.75 -6.58
N ARG A 448 30.00 13.15 -5.76
CA ARG A 448 30.78 13.82 -4.70
C ARG A 448 32.24 14.02 -5.06
N ASP A 449 32.81 15.10 -4.56
CA ASP A 449 34.25 15.32 -4.62
C ASP A 449 34.98 14.38 -3.65
N SER A 450 36.17 13.94 -4.03
CA SER A 450 37.06 13.10 -3.22
C SER A 450 37.73 13.89 -2.08
N VAL A 451 36.94 14.59 -1.27
CA VAL A 451 37.38 15.41 -0.13
C VAL A 451 36.57 15.04 1.12
N PHE A 452 37.05 15.41 2.30
CA PHE A 452 36.32 15.16 3.55
C PHE A 452 35.13 16.13 3.78
N GLY A 453 35.27 17.39 3.35
CA GLY A 453 34.47 18.52 3.83
C GLY A 453 33.00 18.58 3.39
N THR A 454 32.28 19.57 3.91
CA THR A 454 30.88 19.85 3.56
C THR A 454 30.71 20.43 2.15
N ASN A 455 31.81 20.82 1.49
CA ASN A 455 31.89 21.25 0.10
C ASN A 455 31.86 20.03 -0.84
N ASN A 456 30.70 19.39 -0.96
CA ASN A 456 30.45 18.19 -1.76
C ASN A 456 31.32 16.95 -1.43
N GLY A 457 31.94 16.88 -0.25
CA GLY A 457 32.77 15.75 0.21
C GLY A 457 32.04 14.75 1.11
N LEU A 458 32.80 13.90 1.79
CA LEU A 458 32.31 12.82 2.67
C LEU A 458 31.24 13.27 3.69
N HIS A 459 31.42 14.43 4.32
CA HIS A 459 30.41 15.01 5.23
C HIS A 459 29.01 15.11 4.59
N THR A 460 28.93 15.40 3.28
CA THR A 460 27.67 15.57 2.55
C THR A 460 26.91 14.27 2.29
N VAL A 461 27.59 13.12 2.32
CA VAL A 461 26.94 11.81 2.15
C VAL A 461 25.90 11.58 3.25
N ILE A 462 26.21 11.96 4.49
CA ILE A 462 25.26 11.84 5.61
C ILE A 462 24.21 12.94 5.56
N THR A 463 24.61 14.22 5.47
CA THR A 463 23.65 15.33 5.53
C THR A 463 22.66 15.31 4.36
N THR A 464 23.07 14.90 3.15
CA THR A 464 22.15 14.69 2.03
C THR A 464 21.25 13.48 2.25
N THR A 465 21.76 12.36 2.79
CA THR A 465 20.89 11.20 3.10
C THR A 465 19.77 11.58 4.06
N LEU A 466 20.08 12.38 5.09
CA LEU A 466 19.08 12.93 6.02
C LEU A 466 18.07 13.84 5.32
N THR A 467 18.53 14.76 4.46
CA THR A 467 17.66 15.66 3.66
C THR A 467 16.75 14.89 2.71
N MET A 468 17.27 13.89 1.98
CA MET A 468 16.48 13.05 1.06
C MET A 468 15.40 12.25 1.79
N ASN A 469 15.75 11.62 2.93
CA ASN A 469 14.78 10.91 3.75
C ASN A 469 13.65 11.84 4.24
N LEU A 470 13.98 13.06 4.68
CA LEU A 470 12.98 14.06 5.10
C LEU A 470 12.20 14.71 3.93
N ALA A 471 12.66 14.55 2.68
CA ALA A 471 11.90 14.87 1.47
C ALA A 471 11.03 13.68 0.98
N GLY A 472 11.04 12.55 1.69
CA GLY A 472 10.31 11.32 1.36
C GLY A 472 11.04 10.38 0.39
N TYR A 473 12.22 10.75 -0.11
CA TYR A 473 13.09 9.88 -0.90
C TYR A 473 13.93 9.02 0.04
N THR A 474 13.28 8.03 0.68
CA THR A 474 13.92 7.18 1.69
C THR A 474 14.75 6.04 1.09
N LEU A 475 14.52 5.69 -0.17
CA LEU A 475 15.28 4.70 -0.95
C LEU A 475 16.52 5.36 -1.58
N VAL A 476 17.37 5.94 -0.73
CA VAL A 476 18.59 6.65 -1.14
C VAL A 476 19.65 5.66 -1.62
N LEU A 477 20.20 5.86 -2.82
CA LEU A 477 21.50 5.29 -3.19
C LEU A 477 22.59 6.33 -2.87
N PRO A 478 23.51 6.04 -1.94
CA PRO A 478 24.65 6.92 -1.67
C PRO A 478 25.57 7.03 -2.88
N ASP A 479 26.39 8.09 -2.93
CA ASP A 479 27.39 8.22 -3.98
C ASP A 479 28.57 7.26 -3.81
N MET A 480 29.20 6.95 -4.94
CA MET A 480 30.32 6.02 -5.13
C MET A 480 31.39 6.16 -4.03
N ILE A 481 31.84 5.01 -3.53
CA ILE A 481 32.81 4.94 -2.44
C ILE A 481 34.15 5.55 -2.85
N GLY A 482 34.55 6.61 -2.13
CA GLY A 482 35.74 7.42 -2.40
C GLY A 482 35.47 8.72 -3.16
N GLY A 483 34.23 8.95 -3.64
CA GLY A 483 33.87 10.06 -4.51
C GLY A 483 34.26 9.82 -5.96
N ASN A 484 34.06 10.85 -6.80
CA ASN A 484 34.17 10.78 -8.25
C ASN A 484 35.63 10.68 -8.78
N GLY A 485 36.65 10.73 -7.91
CA GLY A 485 38.08 10.63 -8.26
C GLY A 485 38.66 11.80 -9.08
N ASN A 486 37.80 12.54 -9.78
CA ASN A 486 38.14 13.55 -10.78
C ASN A 486 37.63 14.96 -10.40
N ASN A 487 38.25 15.96 -11.00
CA ASN A 487 38.15 17.35 -10.55
C ASN A 487 36.86 18.03 -11.04
N LEU A 488 35.78 18.01 -10.23
CA LEU A 488 34.50 18.69 -10.50
C LEU A 488 34.58 20.22 -10.29
N ASN A 489 35.56 20.88 -10.92
CA ASN A 489 35.92 22.31 -10.74
C ASN A 489 36.49 22.67 -9.35
N ASN A 490 36.64 21.70 -8.46
CA ASN A 490 37.18 21.86 -7.11
C ASN A 490 38.69 21.60 -7.11
N SER A 491 39.51 22.65 -6.98
CA SER A 491 40.99 22.53 -7.03
C SER A 491 41.63 21.68 -5.93
N GLU A 492 40.87 21.25 -4.92
CA GLU A 492 41.31 20.35 -3.85
C GLU A 492 40.94 18.88 -4.11
N SER A 493 40.15 18.60 -5.16
CA SER A 493 39.64 17.28 -5.54
C SER A 493 40.56 16.54 -6.53
N GLY A 494 40.68 15.23 -6.35
CA GLY A 494 41.51 14.30 -7.14
C GLY A 494 41.34 12.86 -6.63
N PRO A 495 42.23 11.91 -6.94
CA PRO A 495 42.11 10.54 -6.44
C PRO A 495 42.11 10.51 -4.89
N PRO A 496 41.14 9.84 -4.24
CA PRO A 496 41.01 9.89 -2.78
C PRO A 496 42.23 9.30 -2.07
N THR A 497 42.56 9.84 -0.90
CA THR A 497 43.57 9.22 -0.04
C THR A 497 43.06 7.90 0.55
N LYS A 498 43.95 6.95 0.86
CA LYS A 498 43.60 5.70 1.55
C LYS A 498 42.74 5.93 2.79
N GLU A 499 43.04 6.97 3.59
CA GLU A 499 42.26 7.31 4.77
C GLU A 499 40.84 7.75 4.40
N LEU A 500 40.70 8.71 3.47
CA LEU A 500 39.39 9.16 3.01
C LEU A 500 38.56 8.00 2.45
N TYR A 501 39.17 7.16 1.61
CA TYR A 501 38.53 6.01 1.00
C TYR A 501 37.98 5.03 2.06
N ILE A 502 38.79 4.69 3.07
CA ILE A 502 38.35 3.82 4.17
C ILE A 502 37.23 4.46 5.00
N ARG A 503 37.33 5.76 5.34
CA ARG A 503 36.25 6.47 6.05
C ARG A 503 34.95 6.56 5.22
N TRP A 504 35.07 6.58 3.88
CA TRP A 504 33.92 6.54 2.97
C TRP A 504 33.22 5.18 2.96
N VAL A 505 33.98 4.08 2.96
CA VAL A 505 33.45 2.72 3.18
C VAL A 505 32.70 2.64 4.51
N GLU A 506 33.30 3.14 5.58
CA GLU A 506 32.71 3.16 6.92
C GLU A 506 31.39 3.94 6.95
N ALA A 507 31.36 5.15 6.38
CA ALA A 507 30.14 5.96 6.32
C ALA A 507 28.99 5.26 5.59
N ASN A 508 29.30 4.51 4.53
CA ASN A 508 28.33 3.79 3.70
C ASN A 508 27.83 2.46 4.27
N THR A 509 28.52 1.89 5.27
CA THR A 509 28.28 0.51 5.73
C THR A 509 26.84 0.25 6.22
N PHE A 510 26.15 1.27 6.74
CA PHE A 510 24.76 1.20 7.20
C PHE A 510 23.80 2.15 6.45
N LEU A 511 24.21 2.62 5.28
CA LEU A 511 23.32 3.29 4.31
C LEU A 511 22.61 2.23 3.44
N PRO A 512 21.64 2.61 2.59
CA PRO A 512 20.75 1.62 1.97
C PRO A 512 21.38 0.68 0.93
N ALA A 513 22.58 1.00 0.42
CA ALA A 513 23.38 0.21 -0.52
C ALA A 513 24.85 0.67 -0.49
N MET A 514 25.75 -0.09 -1.12
CA MET A 514 27.16 0.28 -1.34
C MET A 514 27.50 0.25 -2.84
N GLN A 515 27.99 1.36 -3.40
CA GLN A 515 28.44 1.46 -4.80
C GLN A 515 29.96 1.70 -4.84
N TYR A 516 30.71 0.79 -5.46
CA TYR A 516 32.15 0.95 -5.69
C TYR A 516 32.42 1.46 -7.11
N SER A 517 33.44 2.29 -7.24
CA SER A 517 33.93 2.82 -8.53
C SER A 517 35.42 3.11 -8.43
N VAL A 518 35.86 3.76 -7.34
CA VAL A 518 37.24 3.64 -6.84
C VAL A 518 37.40 2.28 -6.14
N VAL A 519 38.43 1.53 -6.52
CA VAL A 519 38.62 0.14 -6.09
C VAL A 519 39.71 -0.05 -5.03
N PRO A 520 39.53 -0.97 -4.06
CA PRO A 520 40.37 -1.00 -2.86
C PRO A 520 41.79 -1.55 -3.11
N TRP A 521 41.97 -2.36 -4.16
CA TRP A 521 43.27 -2.90 -4.58
C TRP A 521 44.16 -1.89 -5.31
N SER A 522 43.66 -0.67 -5.58
CA SER A 522 44.50 0.45 -6.04
C SER A 522 45.43 1.01 -4.95
N PHE A 523 45.13 0.70 -3.67
CA PHE A 523 45.87 1.17 -2.50
C PHE A 523 46.86 0.11 -1.98
N ASP A 524 46.37 -0.82 -1.14
CA ASP A 524 47.16 -1.89 -0.53
C ASP A 524 46.26 -2.99 0.08
N GLU A 525 46.88 -4.10 0.50
CA GLU A 525 46.20 -5.27 1.07
C GLU A 525 45.41 -4.96 2.36
N GLU A 526 45.88 -4.00 3.16
CA GLU A 526 45.15 -3.54 4.35
C GLU A 526 43.83 -2.86 3.95
N THR A 527 43.87 -2.02 2.91
CA THR A 527 42.67 -1.36 2.36
C THR A 527 41.68 -2.38 1.77
N VAL A 528 42.17 -3.39 1.04
CA VAL A 528 41.35 -4.52 0.56
C VAL A 528 40.68 -5.26 1.72
N ASN A 529 41.43 -5.59 2.77
CA ASN A 529 40.92 -6.33 3.91
C ASN A 529 39.91 -5.52 4.74
N ILE A 530 40.14 -4.23 4.96
CA ILE A 530 39.20 -3.35 5.66
C ILE A 530 37.91 -3.17 4.84
N SER A 531 38.03 -2.89 3.54
CA SER A 531 36.87 -2.73 2.65
C SER A 531 36.01 -3.99 2.63
N ARG A 532 36.62 -5.16 2.40
CA ARG A 532 35.92 -6.45 2.36
C ARG A 532 35.22 -6.77 3.68
N ARG A 533 35.86 -6.51 4.83
CA ARG A 533 35.26 -6.70 6.17
C ARG A 533 34.03 -5.80 6.39
N TYR A 534 34.01 -4.60 5.83
CA TYR A 534 32.85 -3.70 5.87
C TYR A 534 31.77 -4.05 4.85
N THR A 535 32.12 -4.50 3.64
CA THR A 535 31.18 -5.13 2.71
C THR A 535 30.47 -6.33 3.35
N GLU A 536 31.22 -7.20 4.03
CA GLU A 536 30.69 -8.33 4.81
C GLU A 536 29.83 -7.86 6.01
N LEU A 537 30.11 -6.68 6.60
CA LEU A 537 29.30 -6.12 7.67
C LEU A 537 27.95 -5.59 7.14
N HIS A 538 27.98 -4.84 6.03
CA HIS A 538 26.79 -4.38 5.31
C HIS A 538 25.91 -5.57 4.91
N ALA A 539 26.47 -6.61 4.28
CA ALA A 539 25.75 -7.81 3.89
C ALA A 539 25.10 -8.57 5.07
N ARG A 540 25.71 -8.54 6.27
CA ARG A 540 25.11 -9.09 7.50
C ARG A 540 23.96 -8.26 8.07
N TYR A 541 23.93 -6.96 7.78
CA TYR A 541 22.88 -6.03 8.22
C TYR A 541 21.88 -5.67 7.11
N ALA A 542 22.03 -6.22 5.90
CA ALA A 542 21.13 -6.02 4.77
C ALA A 542 19.66 -6.32 5.11
N ASP A 543 19.38 -7.34 5.92
CA ASP A 543 18.03 -7.65 6.40
C ASP A 543 17.46 -6.54 7.31
N VAL A 544 18.31 -5.84 8.08
CA VAL A 544 17.91 -4.69 8.92
C VAL A 544 17.67 -3.45 8.06
N VAL A 545 18.54 -3.22 7.06
CA VAL A 545 18.35 -2.16 6.05
C VAL A 545 17.03 -2.37 5.30
N TYR A 546 16.79 -3.58 4.79
CA TYR A 546 15.58 -3.93 4.05
C TYR A 546 14.32 -3.91 4.94
N ALA A 547 14.44 -4.27 6.22
CA ALA A 547 13.37 -4.10 7.20
C ALA A 547 13.02 -2.62 7.44
N ALA A 548 14.02 -1.73 7.48
CA ALA A 548 13.80 -0.29 7.57
C ALA A 548 13.18 0.28 6.27
N MET A 549 13.62 -0.17 5.08
CA MET A 549 12.95 0.16 3.81
C MET A 549 11.49 -0.31 3.78
N ASN A 550 11.22 -1.54 4.19
CA ASN A 550 9.86 -2.08 4.27
C ASN A 550 9.02 -1.29 5.31
N ALA A 551 9.61 -0.82 6.41
CA ALA A 551 8.94 0.08 7.34
C ALA A 551 8.59 1.44 6.68
N SER A 552 9.43 1.94 5.76
CA SER A 552 9.11 3.11 4.92
C SER A 552 7.94 2.84 3.97
N VAL A 553 7.92 1.71 3.25
CA VAL A 553 6.77 1.31 2.40
C VAL A 553 5.47 1.24 3.23
N GLN A 554 5.54 0.58 4.38
CA GLN A 554 4.36 0.37 5.24
C GLN A 554 3.86 1.67 5.88
N ARG A 555 4.75 2.51 6.43
CA ARG A 555 4.38 3.65 7.28
C ARG A 555 4.71 5.03 6.71
N GLY A 556 5.75 5.13 5.87
CA GLY A 556 6.34 6.38 5.41
C GLY A 556 7.40 6.94 6.36
N THR A 557 8.03 6.09 7.18
CA THR A 557 9.15 6.47 8.05
C THR A 557 10.47 6.48 7.29
N PRO A 558 11.42 7.40 7.56
CA PRO A 558 12.80 7.32 7.10
C PRO A 558 13.45 5.93 7.26
N VAL A 559 14.37 5.61 6.35
CA VAL A 559 15.27 4.44 6.44
C VAL A 559 16.52 4.83 7.24
N ASN A 560 17.13 5.95 6.86
CA ASN A 560 18.25 6.57 7.57
C ASN A 560 17.78 7.92 8.12
N ALA A 561 17.51 7.95 9.42
CA ALA A 561 16.88 9.07 10.11
C ALA A 561 17.89 9.93 10.90
N PRO A 562 17.61 11.23 11.14
CA PRO A 562 18.40 12.02 12.08
C PRO A 562 18.15 11.56 13.52
N LEU A 563 19.07 11.83 14.45
CA LEU A 563 18.95 11.34 15.85
C LEU A 563 17.64 11.77 16.53
N TRP A 564 17.13 12.98 16.24
CA TRP A 564 15.85 13.47 16.77
C TRP A 564 14.64 12.66 16.30
N TRP A 565 14.78 11.77 15.32
CA TRP A 565 13.71 10.83 14.97
C TRP A 565 13.35 9.88 16.12
N LEU A 566 14.28 9.62 17.04
CA LEU A 566 14.06 8.76 18.20
C LEU A 566 13.36 9.51 19.35
N ASP A 567 13.70 10.78 19.54
CA ASP A 567 13.01 11.73 20.43
C ASP A 567 13.01 13.12 19.76
N PRO A 568 11.88 13.58 19.21
CA PRO A 568 11.81 14.85 18.50
C PRO A 568 11.88 16.06 19.43
N THR A 569 11.91 15.85 20.76
CA THR A 569 12.05 16.90 21.77
C THR A 569 13.49 17.06 22.29
N ASP A 570 14.40 16.17 21.92
CA ASP A 570 15.82 16.25 22.30
C ASP A 570 16.53 17.35 21.49
N ALA A 571 16.66 18.54 22.10
CA ALA A 571 17.33 19.70 21.53
C ALA A 571 18.83 19.49 21.21
N THR A 572 19.47 18.44 21.75
CA THR A 572 20.83 18.06 21.32
C THR A 572 20.77 17.26 20.02
N ALA A 573 19.88 16.28 19.96
CA ALA A 573 19.67 15.44 18.77
C ALA A 573 19.15 16.23 17.56
N GLN A 574 18.39 17.32 17.81
CA GLN A 574 17.87 18.21 16.77
C GLN A 574 18.94 18.90 15.91
N GLY A 575 20.15 19.09 16.45
CA GLY A 575 21.26 19.79 15.79
C GLY A 575 22.34 18.90 15.17
N ILE A 576 22.24 17.56 15.30
CA ILE A 576 23.30 16.63 14.88
C ILE A 576 23.07 16.15 13.43
N GLY A 577 24.03 16.45 12.55
CA GLY A 577 24.04 16.07 11.13
C GLY A 577 25.15 15.10 10.71
N ASP A 578 26.04 14.71 11.62
CA ASP A 578 27.19 13.82 11.38
C ASP A 578 27.05 12.44 12.05
N GLN A 579 25.85 12.14 12.55
CA GLN A 579 25.38 10.83 13.01
C GLN A 579 24.00 10.55 12.42
N TYR A 580 23.67 9.27 12.20
CA TYR A 580 22.36 8.84 11.74
C TYR A 580 21.85 7.62 12.50
N VAL A 581 20.55 7.36 12.38
CA VAL A 581 19.87 6.15 12.84
C VAL A 581 19.48 5.32 11.63
N LEU A 582 19.85 4.04 11.57
CA LEU A 582 19.24 3.08 10.66
C LEU A 582 18.00 2.48 11.33
N GLY A 583 16.84 2.65 10.70
CA GLY A 583 15.54 2.34 11.29
C GLY A 583 15.28 3.17 12.56
N GLU A 584 15.02 2.49 13.69
CA GLU A 584 14.91 3.13 15.02
C GLU A 584 15.85 2.48 16.06
N ASP A 585 16.83 1.69 15.60
CA ASP A 585 17.57 0.72 16.42
C ASP A 585 19.10 0.77 16.33
N ILE A 586 19.71 1.31 15.27
CA ILE A 586 21.17 1.36 15.13
C ILE A 586 21.62 2.80 14.94
N ILE A 587 22.41 3.34 15.87
CA ILE A 587 23.08 4.64 15.71
C ILE A 587 24.46 4.43 15.11
N VAL A 588 24.81 5.26 14.12
CA VAL A 588 26.08 5.19 13.40
C VAL A 588 26.73 6.58 13.43
N ALA A 589 28.02 6.62 13.75
CA ALA A 589 28.78 7.86 13.90
C ALA A 589 30.15 7.75 13.19
N PRO A 590 30.20 7.85 11.84
CA PRO A 590 31.44 7.72 11.08
C PRO A 590 32.45 8.85 11.39
N ILE A 591 33.70 8.65 11.00
CA ILE A 591 34.75 9.67 11.10
C ILE A 591 34.74 10.55 9.85
N MET A 592 34.54 11.86 10.04
CA MET A 592 34.33 12.83 8.96
C MET A 592 35.51 13.79 8.73
N THR A 593 36.59 13.69 9.52
CA THR A 593 37.74 14.58 9.45
C THR A 593 39.05 13.80 9.35
N GLN A 594 39.97 14.27 8.51
CA GLN A 594 41.26 13.64 8.28
C GLN A 594 42.16 13.64 9.53
N GLY A 595 42.90 12.55 9.74
CA GLY A 595 43.77 12.32 10.89
C GLY A 595 43.03 11.96 12.18
N GLN A 596 41.69 11.93 12.16
CA GLN A 596 40.89 11.70 13.35
C GLN A 596 40.82 10.21 13.70
N THR A 597 41.21 9.89 14.93
CA THR A 597 41.28 8.52 15.47
C THR A 597 40.42 8.32 16.72
N ALA A 598 39.66 9.34 17.12
CA ALA A 598 38.62 9.30 18.13
C ALA A 598 37.61 10.44 17.88
N ARG A 599 36.33 10.27 18.27
CA ARG A 599 35.29 11.30 18.12
C ARG A 599 34.34 11.37 19.30
N ASP A 600 33.67 12.49 19.45
CA ASP A 600 32.52 12.57 20.35
C ASP A 600 31.29 11.93 19.67
N VAL A 601 30.51 11.18 20.46
CA VAL A 601 29.29 10.50 20.02
C VAL A 601 28.16 10.83 20.99
N TYR A 602 27.03 11.30 20.47
CA TYR A 602 25.80 11.45 21.23
C TYR A 602 24.91 10.22 21.07
N LEU A 603 24.34 9.77 22.18
CA LEU A 603 23.30 8.74 22.22
C LEU A 603 22.07 9.35 22.92
N PRO A 604 20.91 9.47 22.23
CA PRO A 604 19.67 9.96 22.82
C PRO A 604 19.04 8.90 23.75
N VAL A 605 17.86 9.20 24.30
CA VAL A 605 17.15 8.33 25.25
C VAL A 605 17.07 6.86 24.80
N GLY A 606 17.44 5.94 25.70
CA GLY A 606 17.44 4.49 25.47
C GLY A 606 18.68 3.79 26.03
N LYS A 607 18.69 2.46 25.92
CA LYS A 607 19.84 1.60 26.26
C LYS A 607 20.53 1.18 24.95
N TRP A 608 21.84 1.34 24.89
CA TRP A 608 22.64 1.23 23.66
C TRP A 608 23.87 0.35 23.90
N LEU A 609 23.92 -0.79 23.24
CA LEU A 609 25.05 -1.71 23.25
C LEU A 609 26.13 -1.21 22.29
N ASP A 610 27.30 -0.89 22.84
CA ASP A 610 28.51 -0.62 22.08
C ASP A 610 28.91 -1.86 21.26
N GLN A 611 29.27 -1.66 19.98
CA GLN A 611 29.71 -2.73 19.09
C GLN A 611 31.25 -2.79 18.93
N GLY A 612 31.98 -1.77 19.39
CA GLY A 612 33.42 -1.81 19.62
C GLY A 612 33.79 -2.53 20.92
N ASP A 613 33.01 -2.34 21.98
CA ASP A 613 33.02 -3.21 23.17
C ASP A 613 31.63 -3.80 23.48
N PRO A 614 31.32 -5.03 23.00
CA PRO A 614 30.08 -5.74 23.30
C PRO A 614 29.80 -6.09 24.78
N ASN A 615 30.64 -5.67 25.72
CA ASN A 615 30.38 -5.73 27.16
C ASN A 615 29.86 -4.40 27.73
N THR A 616 29.98 -3.31 26.98
CA THR A 616 29.63 -1.95 27.42
C THR A 616 28.23 -1.56 26.95
N MET A 617 27.40 -1.17 27.92
CA MET A 617 26.04 -0.69 27.71
C MET A 617 25.94 0.76 28.16
N HIS A 618 25.52 1.65 27.27
CA HIS A 618 25.27 3.05 27.58
C HIS A 618 23.78 3.29 27.80
N GLU A 619 23.45 4.13 28.78
CA GLU A 619 22.09 4.62 29.01
C GLU A 619 22.06 6.11 28.67
N GLY A 620 21.31 6.47 27.62
CA GLY A 620 21.17 7.84 27.13
C GLY A 620 19.97 8.56 27.74
N PRO A 621 19.89 9.91 27.65
CA PRO A 621 20.74 10.77 26.83
C PRO A 621 22.15 11.01 27.39
N ILE A 622 23.19 10.77 26.59
CA ILE A 622 24.59 10.92 26.99
C ILE A 622 25.50 11.30 25.82
N TRP A 623 26.49 12.14 26.10
CA TRP A 623 27.67 12.32 25.25
C TRP A 623 28.80 11.41 25.71
N ILE A 624 29.17 10.43 24.89
CA ILE A 624 30.46 9.76 24.99
C ILE A 624 31.49 10.70 24.38
N ARG A 625 32.53 11.05 25.16
CA ARG A 625 33.60 11.94 24.73
C ARG A 625 34.84 11.13 24.37
N ASP A 626 35.54 11.54 23.31
CA ASP A 626 36.81 10.94 22.86
C ASP A 626 36.69 9.40 22.62
N TYR A 627 35.58 8.95 22.02
CA TYR A 627 35.34 7.54 21.70
C TYR A 627 36.37 7.04 20.67
N PRO A 628 37.16 5.98 20.97
CA PRO A 628 38.21 5.50 20.06
C PRO A 628 37.68 4.97 18.73
N ALA A 629 38.20 5.53 17.64
CA ALA A 629 37.83 5.22 16.27
C ALA A 629 39.08 5.19 15.37
N PRO A 630 40.02 4.23 15.56
CA PRO A 630 41.16 4.04 14.66
C PRO A 630 40.71 3.79 13.21
N LEU A 631 41.68 3.73 12.27
CA LEU A 631 41.42 3.66 10.83
C LEU A 631 40.48 2.50 10.41
N ASP A 632 40.46 1.41 11.18
CA ASP A 632 39.62 0.24 10.94
C ASP A 632 38.46 0.12 11.94
N THR A 633 37.97 1.22 12.53
CA THR A 633 36.86 1.18 13.49
C THR A 633 35.86 2.31 13.26
N LEU A 634 34.69 1.91 12.77
CA LEU A 634 33.45 2.68 12.71
C LEU A 634 32.72 2.61 14.07
N PRO A 635 32.47 3.74 14.75
CA PRO A 635 31.58 3.80 15.90
C PRO A 635 30.11 3.53 15.49
N TYR A 636 29.52 2.46 16.03
CA TYR A 636 28.08 2.18 15.90
C TYR A 636 27.54 1.46 17.15
N PHE A 637 26.27 1.69 17.45
CA PHE A 637 25.62 1.31 18.70
C PHE A 637 24.23 0.73 18.42
N VAL A 638 23.90 -0.41 19.03
CA VAL A 638 22.64 -1.13 18.79
C VAL A 638 21.72 -1.00 20.02
N ARG A 639 20.47 -0.60 19.79
CA ARG A 639 19.46 -0.44 20.85
C ARG A 639 19.16 -1.77 21.54
N GLN A 640 19.27 -1.79 22.87
CA GLN A 640 18.79 -2.91 23.67
C GLN A 640 17.32 -2.68 24.06
N HIS A 641 16.44 -3.51 23.50
CA HIS A 641 15.06 -3.64 23.96
C HIS A 641 14.99 -4.50 25.23
N GLU A 642 14.10 -4.15 26.17
CA GLU A 642 13.86 -4.99 27.33
C GLU A 642 13.02 -6.23 26.94
N PRO A 643 13.32 -7.44 27.48
CA PRO A 643 12.64 -8.68 27.11
C PRO A 643 11.17 -8.66 27.56
N GLY A 644 10.32 -8.14 26.68
CA GLY A 644 8.94 -7.74 26.94
C GLY A 644 8.38 -6.80 25.87
N ALA A 645 9.25 -6.09 25.13
CA ALA A 645 8.92 -5.34 23.92
C ALA A 645 9.88 -5.68 22.76
N ALA A 646 9.34 -5.67 21.54
CA ALA A 646 10.03 -5.92 20.26
C ALA A 646 10.64 -7.31 20.01
N ASN A 647 10.62 -7.65 18.73
CA ASN A 647 10.92 -8.95 18.11
C ASN A 647 12.36 -9.48 18.34
N ALA A 648 12.52 -10.81 18.32
CA ALA A 648 13.80 -11.49 18.13
C ALA A 648 13.64 -12.66 17.13
N PRO A 649 14.70 -13.02 16.36
CA PRO A 649 14.58 -13.97 15.25
C PRO A 649 14.47 -15.45 15.64
N PHE A 650 14.08 -16.28 14.67
CA PHE A 650 13.72 -17.69 14.80
C PHE A 650 14.92 -18.66 15.00
N VAL A 651 15.10 -19.25 16.20
CA VAL A 651 15.75 -20.58 16.36
C VAL A 651 15.18 -21.40 17.54
N SER A 652 14.37 -22.41 17.21
CA SER A 652 14.21 -23.76 17.84
C SER A 652 14.20 -24.02 19.38
N ALA A 653 13.19 -24.83 19.79
CA ALA A 653 13.28 -25.98 20.73
C ALA A 653 12.91 -25.90 22.26
N VAL A 654 11.84 -26.66 22.61
CA VAL A 654 11.77 -27.72 23.67
C VAL A 654 11.38 -27.40 25.15
N LEU A 655 10.16 -27.86 25.53
CA LEU A 655 9.63 -28.19 26.91
C LEU A 655 9.42 -26.99 27.90
N LYS A 656 8.58 -26.99 28.97
CA LYS A 656 7.79 -28.04 29.68
C LYS A 656 6.63 -27.46 30.57
N ARG A 657 5.41 -28.01 30.42
CA ARG A 657 4.41 -28.45 31.45
C ARG A 657 4.13 -27.70 32.80
N VAL A 658 2.82 -27.36 32.97
CA VAL A 658 1.84 -27.85 34.03
C VAL A 658 1.70 -27.16 35.43
N ALA A 659 0.42 -26.97 35.82
CA ALA A 659 -0.18 -26.75 37.16
C ALA A 659 -0.06 -25.34 37.80
N CYS A 660 -0.95 -24.88 38.71
CA CYS A 660 -2.10 -25.55 39.34
C CYS A 660 -3.29 -24.60 39.66
N SER A 661 -4.49 -25.19 39.76
CA SER A 661 -5.79 -24.60 40.17
C SER A 661 -5.91 -24.21 41.66
N VAL A 662 -6.96 -23.44 42.05
CA VAL A 662 -8.00 -23.81 43.08
C VAL A 662 -8.96 -22.65 43.48
N ARG A 663 -10.29 -22.86 43.26
CA ARG A 663 -11.51 -22.43 44.06
C ARG A 663 -11.80 -20.94 44.40
N SER A 664 -13.01 -20.53 44.86
CA SER A 664 -14.43 -20.91 44.56
C SER A 664 -15.44 -20.14 45.46
N CYS A 665 -16.57 -19.66 44.91
CA CYS A 665 -17.80 -19.20 45.61
C CYS A 665 -17.63 -17.90 46.48
N VAL A 666 -18.66 -17.14 46.91
CA VAL A 666 -19.99 -17.48 47.46
C VAL A 666 -21.08 -16.39 47.22
N THR A 667 -22.10 -16.73 46.40
CA THR A 667 -23.58 -16.50 46.50
C THR A 667 -24.27 -15.20 47.05
N ARG A 668 -25.36 -14.77 46.34
CA ARG A 668 -26.68 -14.26 46.85
C ARG A 668 -26.74 -12.86 47.52
N ASP A 669 -27.87 -12.13 47.70
CA ASP A 669 -29.31 -12.10 47.24
C ASP A 669 -29.93 -10.75 47.74
N SER A 670 -31.08 -10.16 47.32
CA SER A 670 -31.94 -10.23 46.11
C SER A 670 -33.13 -9.21 46.19
N ALA A 671 -33.55 -8.58 45.07
CA ALA A 671 -34.86 -7.89 44.84
C ALA A 671 -35.18 -6.59 45.67
N GLU A 672 -36.26 -5.79 45.47
CA GLU A 672 -37.49 -5.83 44.64
C GLU A 672 -38.21 -4.44 44.51
N ALA A 673 -39.22 -4.29 43.60
CA ALA A 673 -40.40 -3.37 43.66
C ALA A 673 -40.21 -1.81 43.43
N ALA A 674 -41.19 -0.95 43.00
CA ALA A 674 -42.57 -0.99 42.42
C ALA A 674 -43.13 0.48 42.20
N VAL A 675 -44.25 0.92 41.55
CA VAL A 675 -45.30 0.45 40.57
C VAL A 675 -46.33 1.61 40.21
N LEU A 676 -47.01 1.59 39.03
CA LEU A 676 -48.27 2.34 38.60
C LEU A 676 -48.21 3.86 38.20
N CYS A 677 -49.12 4.55 37.44
CA CYS A 677 -50.36 4.21 36.67
C CYS A 677 -50.89 5.30 35.64
N SER A 678 -51.20 4.95 34.36
CA SER A 678 -52.35 5.46 33.52
C SER A 678 -52.42 6.96 33.02
N ARG A 679 -53.30 7.47 32.10
CA ARG A 679 -54.13 7.00 30.93
C ARG A 679 -54.84 8.17 30.15
N THR A 680 -55.30 7.91 28.89
CA THR A 680 -56.50 8.47 28.16
C THR A 680 -56.65 9.98 27.80
N THR A 681 -57.27 10.48 26.69
CA THR A 681 -57.52 10.04 25.26
C THR A 681 -58.22 11.17 24.42
N MET A 682 -58.01 11.22 23.08
CA MET A 682 -58.88 11.83 22.00
C MET A 682 -59.11 13.37 21.98
N GLN A 683 -59.40 14.11 20.87
CA GLN A 683 -59.30 14.01 19.38
C GLN A 683 -59.78 15.39 18.80
N VAL A 684 -59.13 16.15 17.87
CA VAL A 684 -59.33 16.20 16.39
C VAL A 684 -58.66 17.49 15.80
N ALA A 685 -57.87 17.33 14.72
CA ALA A 685 -57.56 18.18 13.54
C ALA A 685 -57.39 19.75 13.50
N THR A 686 -56.52 20.14 12.55
CA THR A 686 -56.45 21.36 11.69
C THR A 686 -55.84 22.70 12.19
N LEU A 687 -54.56 22.87 11.83
CA LEU A 687 -53.80 24.08 11.45
C LEU A 687 -54.36 25.49 11.80
N THR A 688 -53.61 26.23 12.60
CA THR A 688 -53.00 27.50 12.11
C THR A 688 -51.70 27.84 12.86
N TRP A 689 -50.93 28.73 12.24
CA TRP A 689 -49.56 29.13 12.51
C TRP A 689 -49.16 29.60 13.93
N LEU A 690 -47.88 29.33 14.23
CA LEU A 690 -46.95 29.99 15.16
C LEU A 690 -47.03 29.76 16.68
N LEU A 691 -45.82 29.86 17.26
CA LEU A 691 -45.43 29.95 18.68
C LEU A 691 -45.54 28.68 19.55
N PHE A 692 -44.36 28.26 20.04
CA PHE A 692 -44.11 27.34 21.15
C PHE A 692 -44.75 25.93 21.11
N SER A 693 -44.01 24.99 20.51
CA SER A 693 -43.67 23.76 21.24
C SER A 693 -42.32 23.23 20.75
N LEU A 694 -41.36 23.07 21.66
CA LEU A 694 -40.24 22.16 21.41
C LEU A 694 -40.83 20.75 21.46
N ALA A 695 -40.83 20.05 20.33
CA ALA A 695 -40.82 18.60 20.36
C ALA A 695 -39.44 18.18 20.89
N VAL A 696 -39.30 18.13 22.21
CA VAL A 696 -38.15 17.47 22.85
C VAL A 696 -38.25 16.00 22.45
N ALA A 697 -37.47 15.61 21.45
CA ALA A 697 -37.16 14.21 21.24
C ALA A 697 -36.63 13.70 22.58
N ALA A 698 -37.28 12.68 23.15
CA ALA A 698 -36.89 12.15 24.45
C ALA A 698 -35.42 11.73 24.37
N ALA A 699 -34.55 12.49 25.05
CA ALA A 699 -33.12 12.31 24.94
C ALA A 699 -32.75 10.96 25.55
N VAL A 700 -32.56 9.97 24.67
CA VAL A 700 -32.16 8.63 25.07
C VAL A 700 -30.79 8.76 25.71
N ASN A 701 -30.65 8.18 26.89
CA ASN A 701 -29.44 8.12 27.68
C ASN A 701 -29.62 6.92 28.61
N VAL A 702 -29.32 5.73 28.09
CA VAL A 702 -29.65 4.44 28.72
C VAL A 702 -28.40 3.58 28.79
N THR A 703 -27.99 3.21 29.99
CA THR A 703 -26.89 2.26 30.20
C THR A 703 -27.40 0.84 29.91
N LEU A 704 -26.74 0.14 28.98
CA LEU A 704 -27.03 -1.25 28.60
C LEU A 704 -26.36 -2.24 29.55
N LEU A 705 -25.13 -1.92 29.96
CA LEU A 705 -24.35 -2.67 30.93
C LEU A 705 -23.35 -1.73 31.61
N ASP A 706 -23.08 -2.00 32.89
CA ASP A 706 -21.98 -1.41 33.63
C ASP A 706 -21.36 -2.47 34.54
N THR A 707 -20.09 -2.78 34.31
CA THR A 707 -19.30 -3.75 35.05
C THR A 707 -18.08 -3.11 35.71
N GLY A 708 -18.02 -1.77 35.76
CA GLY A 708 -16.86 -1.00 36.21
C GLY A 708 -15.79 -0.86 35.12
N ASP A 709 -15.20 -1.97 34.69
CA ASP A 709 -14.11 -1.99 33.68
C ASP A 709 -14.62 -1.90 32.23
N LEU A 710 -15.90 -2.25 32.03
CA LEU A 710 -16.64 -2.14 30.77
C LEU A 710 -18.03 -1.56 31.02
N ASN A 711 -18.37 -0.48 30.32
CA ASN A 711 -19.67 0.17 30.34
C ASN A 711 -20.13 0.40 28.90
N ALA A 712 -21.40 0.13 28.58
CA ALA A 712 -22.00 0.44 27.28
C ALA A 712 -23.29 1.24 27.46
N ARG A 713 -23.48 2.28 26.66
CA ARG A 713 -24.59 3.24 26.78
C ARG A 713 -25.16 3.62 25.41
N LEU A 714 -26.48 3.70 25.31
CA LEU A 714 -27.16 4.33 24.19
C LEU A 714 -27.39 5.81 24.49
N GLU A 715 -27.10 6.68 23.54
CA GLU A 715 -27.50 8.10 23.60
C GLU A 715 -28.07 8.62 22.27
N SER A 716 -28.93 9.65 22.31
CA SER A 716 -29.46 10.28 21.09
C SER A 716 -28.38 10.98 20.27
N ASN A 717 -28.18 10.56 19.02
CA ASN A 717 -27.26 11.22 18.10
C ASN A 717 -27.93 12.49 17.50
N ARG A 718 -27.25 13.63 17.59
CA ARG A 718 -27.72 14.94 17.08
C ARG A 718 -28.00 14.99 15.56
N PHE A 719 -27.46 14.03 14.80
CA PHE A 719 -27.61 13.88 13.36
C PHE A 719 -28.62 12.78 12.94
N GLY A 720 -29.24 12.10 13.90
CA GLY A 720 -30.19 11.00 13.67
C GLY A 720 -29.66 9.64 14.15
N GLY A 721 -30.57 8.80 14.65
CA GLY A 721 -30.22 7.53 15.30
C GLY A 721 -29.72 7.67 16.74
N LEU A 722 -29.06 6.62 17.22
CA LEU A 722 -28.56 6.46 18.59
C LEU A 722 -27.08 6.06 18.55
N ASN A 723 -26.21 6.78 19.26
CA ASN A 723 -24.84 6.31 19.46
C ASN A 723 -24.86 5.16 20.46
N LEU A 724 -24.31 4.01 20.08
CA LEU A 724 -23.82 3.01 21.02
C LEU A 724 -22.40 3.44 21.45
N LEU A 725 -22.34 4.10 22.61
CA LEU A 725 -21.09 4.36 23.30
C LEU A 725 -20.58 3.09 23.98
N LEU A 726 -19.30 2.80 23.82
CA LEU A 726 -18.58 1.81 24.60
C LEU A 726 -17.45 2.50 25.37
N LYS A 727 -17.35 2.23 26.67
CA LYS A 727 -16.24 2.64 27.52
C LYS A 727 -15.52 1.42 28.05
N ARG A 728 -14.23 1.30 27.73
CA ARG A 728 -13.37 0.14 28.01
C ARG A 728 -11.92 0.58 28.18
N ARG A 729 -11.18 0.00 29.12
CA ARG A 729 -9.75 0.36 29.38
C ARG A 729 -9.53 1.87 29.57
N GLY A 730 -10.53 2.59 30.11
CA GLY A 730 -10.53 4.05 30.27
C GLY A 730 -10.98 4.87 29.06
N VAL A 731 -10.78 4.37 27.84
CA VAL A 731 -11.22 5.01 26.58
C VAL A 731 -12.74 4.93 26.45
N SER A 732 -13.38 5.94 25.86
CA SER A 732 -14.82 5.99 25.57
C SER A 732 -15.04 6.40 24.11
N GLU A 733 -15.82 5.65 23.34
CA GLU A 733 -15.99 5.84 21.89
C GLU A 733 -17.39 5.44 21.40
N VAL A 734 -17.76 5.87 20.19
CA VAL A 734 -18.95 5.38 19.48
C VAL A 734 -18.57 4.17 18.63
N VAL A 735 -19.01 2.97 19.01
CA VAL A 735 -18.73 1.75 18.23
C VAL A 735 -19.77 1.48 17.14
N ALA A 736 -21.00 1.97 17.32
CA ALA A 736 -22.08 1.92 16.33
C ALA A 736 -23.02 3.13 16.43
N VAL A 737 -23.64 3.52 15.31
CA VAL A 737 -24.77 4.45 15.22
C VAL A 737 -26.00 3.65 14.78
N ILE A 738 -26.89 3.40 15.73
CA ILE A 738 -28.06 2.52 15.61
C ILE A 738 -29.28 3.33 15.14
N GLY A 739 -29.89 2.93 14.03
CA GLY A 739 -31.19 3.43 13.58
C GLY A 739 -31.16 4.80 12.91
N ARG A 740 -30.12 5.09 12.11
CA ARG A 740 -29.83 6.41 11.53
C ARG A 740 -31.02 7.06 10.82
N ARG A 741 -31.87 6.24 10.16
CA ARG A 741 -33.04 6.69 9.38
C ARG A 741 -34.39 6.23 9.94
N THR A 742 -34.43 5.64 11.14
CA THR A 742 -35.59 4.86 11.61
C THR A 742 -36.74 5.72 12.19
N GLY A 743 -36.60 7.04 12.19
CA GLY A 743 -37.67 8.00 12.53
C GLY A 743 -37.69 8.42 14.00
N ALA A 744 -38.80 9.05 14.42
CA ALA A 744 -38.94 9.57 15.78
C ALA A 744 -39.19 8.45 16.80
N ILE A 745 -38.49 8.51 17.93
CA ILE A 745 -38.70 7.61 19.08
C ILE A 745 -40.00 7.97 19.79
N LYS A 746 -40.76 6.95 20.15
CA LYS A 746 -42.09 7.01 20.79
C LYS A 746 -42.01 6.62 22.26
N ASP A 747 -41.24 5.58 22.59
CA ASP A 747 -41.16 5.02 23.95
C ASP A 747 -39.82 4.28 24.15
N VAL A 748 -39.35 4.18 25.39
CA VAL A 748 -38.12 3.48 25.79
C VAL A 748 -38.39 2.72 27.09
N VAL A 749 -38.35 1.39 27.02
CA VAL A 749 -38.57 0.49 28.15
C VAL A 749 -37.26 -0.23 28.46
N GLN A 750 -36.88 -0.29 29.73
CA GLN A 750 -35.75 -1.10 30.22
C GLN A 750 -36.27 -2.03 31.33
N ASP A 751 -36.33 -3.32 31.04
CA ASP A 751 -36.78 -4.37 31.96
C ASP A 751 -36.04 -5.68 31.60
N GLY A 752 -34.79 -5.78 32.09
CA GLY A 752 -33.78 -6.65 31.48
C GLY A 752 -33.27 -6.03 30.17
N ASP A 753 -33.94 -6.38 29.07
CA ASP A 753 -33.68 -5.82 27.74
C ASP A 753 -33.99 -4.31 27.68
N VAL A 754 -33.27 -3.59 26.83
CA VAL A 754 -33.65 -2.22 26.41
C VAL A 754 -34.45 -2.29 25.12
N VAL A 755 -35.71 -1.88 25.16
CA VAL A 755 -36.67 -1.92 24.04
C VAL A 755 -37.11 -0.50 23.69
N ILE A 756 -36.74 -0.04 22.50
CA ILE A 756 -37.04 1.30 21.99
C ILE A 756 -38.09 1.17 20.88
N GLN A 757 -39.25 1.78 21.10
CA GLN A 757 -40.32 1.85 20.11
C GLN A 757 -40.24 3.16 19.33
N PHE A 758 -40.43 3.09 18.02
CA PHE A 758 -40.51 4.24 17.12
C PHE A 758 -41.96 4.54 16.74
N ALA A 759 -42.21 5.76 16.26
CA ALA A 759 -43.54 6.24 15.87
C ALA A 759 -44.13 5.55 14.62
N ASN A 760 -43.33 4.76 13.90
CA ASN A 760 -43.65 4.10 12.63
C ASN A 760 -43.81 2.57 12.76
N GLU A 761 -44.20 2.09 13.94
CA GLU A 761 -44.34 0.67 14.29
C GLU A 761 -43.02 -0.14 14.29
N THR A 762 -41.87 0.51 14.08
CA THR A 762 -40.56 -0.12 14.27
C THR A 762 -40.22 -0.24 15.75
N THR A 763 -39.56 -1.34 16.12
CA THR A 763 -38.97 -1.54 17.46
C THR A 763 -37.53 -2.03 17.32
N VAL A 764 -36.62 -1.56 18.17
CA VAL A 764 -35.34 -2.24 18.43
C VAL A 764 -35.32 -2.75 19.86
N ARG A 765 -34.83 -3.97 20.03
CA ARG A 765 -34.48 -4.59 21.31
C ARG A 765 -32.97 -4.76 21.36
N ILE A 766 -32.37 -4.45 22.51
CA ILE A 766 -30.95 -4.68 22.78
C ILE A 766 -30.86 -5.42 24.11
N SER A 767 -30.51 -6.71 24.05
CA SER A 767 -30.23 -7.55 25.22
C SER A 767 -28.73 -7.53 25.54
N THR A 768 -28.38 -7.88 26.79
CA THR A 768 -26.99 -8.02 27.24
C THR A 768 -26.78 -9.34 27.97
N ASP A 769 -25.72 -10.06 27.59
CA ASP A 769 -25.39 -11.41 28.09
C ASP A 769 -23.89 -11.52 28.42
N ILE A 770 -23.54 -12.33 29.42
CA ILE A 770 -22.15 -12.51 29.87
C ILE A 770 -21.49 -13.69 29.15
N ILE A 771 -20.31 -13.45 28.59
CA ILE A 771 -19.53 -14.47 27.87
C ILE A 771 -18.67 -15.29 28.85
N GLU A 772 -18.71 -16.62 28.71
CA GLU A 772 -17.86 -17.63 29.36
C GLU A 772 -17.33 -17.26 30.76
N ASP A 773 -18.13 -17.46 31.81
CA ASP A 773 -17.77 -17.21 33.21
C ASP A 773 -17.27 -15.78 33.54
N GLY A 774 -17.45 -14.81 32.62
CA GLY A 774 -17.10 -13.40 32.82
C GLY A 774 -16.00 -12.84 31.91
N LYS A 775 -15.51 -13.60 30.91
CA LYS A 775 -14.43 -13.17 29.99
C LYS A 775 -14.80 -12.02 29.03
N GLY A 776 -16.09 -11.72 28.88
CA GLY A 776 -16.56 -10.68 27.96
C GLY A 776 -18.05 -10.42 28.07
N GLN A 777 -18.54 -9.54 27.21
CA GLN A 777 -19.95 -9.18 27.11
C GLN A 777 -20.45 -9.38 25.68
N LEU A 778 -21.70 -9.79 25.56
CA LEU A 778 -22.45 -9.94 24.32
C LEU A 778 -23.61 -8.95 24.33
N LEU A 779 -23.77 -8.15 23.28
CA LEU A 779 -24.95 -7.34 23.04
C LEU A 779 -25.68 -7.94 21.84
N THR A 780 -26.99 -8.20 21.93
CA THR A 780 -27.77 -8.65 20.77
C THR A 780 -28.77 -7.58 20.36
N VAL A 781 -28.56 -6.97 19.19
CA VAL A 781 -29.43 -5.96 18.60
C VAL A 781 -30.44 -6.66 17.70
N THR A 782 -31.74 -6.45 17.96
CA THR A 782 -32.85 -7.07 17.22
C THR A 782 -33.87 -6.00 16.84
N TRP A 783 -33.90 -5.63 15.55
CA TRP A 783 -34.92 -4.77 14.97
C TRP A 783 -36.08 -5.57 14.38
N GLU A 784 -37.30 -5.08 14.58
CA GLU A 784 -38.50 -5.51 13.85
C GLU A 784 -39.23 -4.27 13.29
N SER A 785 -39.54 -4.25 11.99
CA SER A 785 -40.28 -3.13 11.37
C SER A 785 -41.29 -3.58 10.29
N PRO A 786 -42.30 -2.73 9.98
CA PRO A 786 -43.10 -2.87 8.76
C PRO A 786 -42.23 -3.04 7.51
N LYS A 787 -42.62 -3.98 6.64
CA LYS A 787 -41.78 -4.48 5.52
C LYS A 787 -41.27 -3.44 4.51
N THR A 788 -41.80 -2.22 4.54
CA THR A 788 -41.46 -1.10 3.65
C THR A 788 -40.40 -0.15 4.23
N LEU A 789 -39.96 -0.35 5.48
CA LEU A 789 -38.98 0.53 6.14
C LEU A 789 -37.58 -0.08 6.06
N ARG A 790 -36.64 0.64 5.42
CA ARG A 790 -35.20 0.36 5.47
C ARG A 790 -34.70 0.58 6.91
N LEU A 791 -33.94 -0.38 7.43
CA LEU A 791 -33.22 -0.30 8.69
C LEU A 791 -31.73 -0.09 8.36
N GLU A 792 -31.03 0.73 9.13
CA GLU A 792 -29.66 1.14 8.83
C GLU A 792 -28.90 1.49 10.12
N ASP A 793 -27.96 0.61 10.48
CA ASP A 793 -27.05 0.73 11.62
C ASP A 793 -25.61 0.76 11.11
N CYS A 794 -24.79 1.74 11.50
CA CYS A 794 -23.43 1.90 10.98
C CYS A 794 -22.37 1.74 12.06
N ILE A 795 -21.32 0.95 11.80
CA ILE A 795 -20.12 0.87 12.66
C ILE A 795 -19.04 1.82 12.14
N ASN A 796 -18.29 2.41 13.06
CA ASN A 796 -17.10 3.19 12.74
C ASN A 796 -15.89 2.24 12.61
N LEU A 797 -15.22 2.25 11.45
CA LEU A 797 -14.05 1.42 11.22
C LEU A 797 -12.80 2.04 11.88
N GLY A 798 -12.71 3.38 11.90
CA GLY A 798 -11.69 4.15 12.61
C GLY A 798 -10.27 3.88 12.11
N THR A 799 -9.30 3.89 13.02
CA THR A 799 -7.89 3.55 12.73
C THR A 799 -7.57 2.07 13.02
N ARG A 800 -8.60 1.22 13.10
CA ARG A 800 -8.45 -0.20 13.45
C ARG A 800 -8.26 -1.07 12.22
N ASN A 801 -7.56 -2.19 12.40
CA ASN A 801 -7.52 -3.25 11.42
C ASN A 801 -8.80 -4.11 11.56
N TRP A 802 -9.49 -4.37 10.45
CA TRP A 802 -10.67 -5.23 10.41
C TRP A 802 -10.45 -6.53 9.62
N TYR A 803 -11.22 -7.57 9.95
CA TYR A 803 -11.11 -8.92 9.39
C TYR A 803 -12.50 -9.53 9.16
N GLY A 804 -12.59 -10.53 8.28
CA GLY A 804 -13.86 -11.18 7.88
C GLY A 804 -14.42 -10.58 6.59
N GLY A 805 -15.71 -10.23 6.57
CA GLY A 805 -16.36 -9.60 5.43
C GLY A 805 -16.59 -10.55 4.24
N PRO A 806 -17.06 -10.04 3.09
CA PRO A 806 -17.30 -10.86 1.90
C PRO A 806 -15.99 -11.27 1.21
N GLN A 807 -16.00 -12.39 0.49
CA GLN A 807 -14.92 -12.72 -0.45
C GLN A 807 -14.98 -11.74 -1.64
N GLN A 808 -13.84 -11.25 -2.12
CA GLN A 808 -13.77 -10.15 -3.10
C GLN A 808 -12.71 -10.35 -4.20
N LYS A 809 -12.98 -9.81 -5.40
CA LYS A 809 -12.04 -9.77 -6.52
C LYS A 809 -10.77 -8.96 -6.19
N ARG A 810 -10.94 -7.80 -5.55
CA ARG A 810 -9.86 -7.00 -4.92
C ARG A 810 -9.83 -7.29 -3.43
N GLN A 811 -9.33 -8.47 -3.04
CA GLN A 811 -9.36 -8.88 -1.64
C GLN A 811 -8.33 -8.12 -0.79
N TYR A 812 -8.73 -6.99 -0.21
CA TYR A 812 -7.92 -6.31 0.80
C TYR A 812 -7.80 -7.16 2.08
N TRP A 813 -6.66 -7.00 2.74
CA TRP A 813 -6.41 -7.47 4.10
C TRP A 813 -5.45 -6.50 4.80
N PRO A 814 -5.82 -5.91 5.96
CA PRO A 814 -7.15 -5.96 6.59
C PRO A 814 -8.24 -5.25 5.74
N ILE A 815 -9.52 -5.44 6.11
CA ILE A 815 -10.68 -5.22 5.21
C ILE A 815 -11.30 -3.83 5.26
N GLU A 816 -10.86 -2.93 6.14
CA GLU A 816 -11.46 -1.58 6.29
C GLU A 816 -11.33 -0.71 5.03
N LYS A 817 -10.46 -1.11 4.09
CA LYS A 817 -10.24 -0.46 2.79
C LYS A 817 -11.18 -0.94 1.68
N LEU A 818 -12.05 -1.92 1.94
CA LEU A 818 -13.09 -2.31 0.98
C LEU A 818 -14.09 -1.18 0.74
N VAL A 819 -14.45 -0.98 -0.52
CA VAL A 819 -15.55 -0.09 -0.93
C VAL A 819 -16.68 -0.98 -1.43
N LEU A 820 -17.86 -0.88 -0.80
CA LEU A 820 -19.02 -1.73 -1.05
C LEU A 820 -20.27 -0.84 -1.12
N PRO A 821 -20.69 -0.32 -2.28
CA PRO A 821 -21.85 0.58 -2.38
C PRO A 821 -23.18 -0.20 -2.44
N ASP A 822 -24.09 0.05 -1.48
CA ASP A 822 -25.37 -0.68 -1.25
C ASP A 822 -25.29 -2.19 -1.60
N TYR A 823 -24.25 -2.87 -1.13
CA TYR A 823 -23.83 -4.18 -1.61
C TYR A 823 -24.74 -5.29 -1.09
N SER A 824 -25.51 -5.93 -1.99
CA SER A 824 -26.34 -7.09 -1.67
C SER A 824 -25.52 -8.25 -1.11
N TYR A 825 -25.74 -8.59 0.17
CA TYR A 825 -24.89 -9.50 0.91
C TYR A 825 -25.36 -10.96 0.81
N ILE A 826 -25.12 -11.55 -0.37
CA ILE A 826 -25.43 -12.95 -0.69
C ILE A 826 -24.26 -13.57 -1.46
N THR A 827 -24.17 -14.91 -1.48
CA THR A 827 -23.22 -15.62 -2.35
C THR A 827 -23.56 -15.31 -3.81
N LYS A 828 -22.59 -14.75 -4.54
CA LYS A 828 -22.76 -14.32 -5.91
C LYS A 828 -21.44 -14.37 -6.69
N ASP A 829 -21.56 -14.64 -7.99
CA ASP A 829 -20.43 -14.70 -8.91
C ASP A 829 -19.78 -13.32 -9.11
N ALA A 830 -20.61 -12.28 -9.18
CA ALA A 830 -20.18 -10.89 -9.21
C ALA A 830 -19.23 -10.56 -8.03
N ASP A 831 -18.18 -9.81 -8.34
CA ASP A 831 -17.15 -9.39 -7.38
C ASP A 831 -16.40 -10.56 -6.71
N ASN A 832 -16.48 -11.78 -7.28
CA ASN A 832 -15.90 -13.04 -6.78
C ASN A 832 -16.40 -13.49 -5.39
N CYS A 833 -17.64 -13.15 -5.01
CA CYS A 833 -18.20 -13.42 -3.67
C CYS A 833 -18.84 -14.82 -3.53
N ALA A 834 -18.05 -15.89 -3.70
CA ALA A 834 -18.55 -17.26 -3.55
C ALA A 834 -18.73 -17.69 -2.08
N VAL A 835 -18.03 -17.03 -1.15
CA VAL A 835 -18.23 -17.14 0.31
C VAL A 835 -18.68 -15.80 0.92
N SER A 836 -19.84 -15.81 1.59
CA SER A 836 -20.47 -14.60 2.16
C SER A 836 -20.96 -14.84 3.60
N GLU A 837 -20.04 -14.89 4.56
CA GLU A 837 -20.39 -14.98 5.99
C GLU A 837 -20.44 -13.57 6.58
N PRO A 838 -21.61 -13.08 7.04
CA PRO A 838 -21.75 -11.72 7.53
C PRO A 838 -21.15 -11.60 8.96
N TYR A 839 -19.83 -11.48 8.99
CA TYR A 839 -18.99 -11.43 10.18
C TYR A 839 -17.88 -10.38 9.98
N TRP A 840 -17.75 -9.45 10.93
CA TRP A 840 -16.70 -8.43 10.97
C TRP A 840 -16.03 -8.47 12.34
N LEU A 841 -14.70 -8.57 12.38
CA LEU A 841 -13.89 -8.65 13.59
C LEU A 841 -12.83 -7.54 13.55
N ASN A 842 -12.56 -6.87 14.67
CA ASN A 842 -11.49 -5.88 14.77
C ASN A 842 -10.37 -6.27 15.75
N SER A 843 -9.24 -5.59 15.64
CA SER A 843 -8.04 -5.81 16.46
C SER A 843 -8.25 -5.68 17.98
N GLU A 844 -9.32 -5.00 18.44
CA GLU A 844 -9.60 -4.78 19.86
C GLU A 844 -10.38 -5.92 20.54
N GLY A 845 -10.74 -6.97 19.80
CA GLY A 845 -11.59 -8.04 20.33
C GLY A 845 -13.08 -7.71 20.32
N ILE A 846 -13.51 -6.84 19.40
CA ILE A 846 -14.94 -6.62 19.10
C ILE A 846 -15.27 -7.31 17.79
N PHE A 847 -16.36 -8.08 17.75
CA PHE A 847 -16.93 -8.62 16.53
C PHE A 847 -18.42 -8.32 16.36
N TYR A 848 -18.86 -8.30 15.12
CA TYR A 848 -20.25 -8.17 14.67
C TYR A 848 -20.61 -9.40 13.84
N TYR A 849 -21.72 -10.07 14.15
CA TYR A 849 -22.24 -11.23 13.40
C TYR A 849 -23.74 -11.08 13.18
N PHE A 850 -24.19 -11.21 11.93
CA PHE A 850 -25.60 -11.02 11.56
C PHE A 850 -26.32 -12.37 11.44
N ASP A 851 -27.59 -12.42 11.90
CA ASP A 851 -28.43 -13.61 11.72
C ASP A 851 -28.68 -13.85 10.22
N LYS A 852 -28.72 -15.13 9.81
CA LYS A 852 -28.98 -15.54 8.42
C LYS A 852 -30.31 -15.05 7.84
N LYS A 853 -31.24 -14.59 8.67
CA LYS A 853 -32.56 -14.09 8.27
C LYS A 853 -32.59 -12.64 7.81
N VAL A 854 -31.57 -11.86 8.17
CA VAL A 854 -31.50 -10.44 7.80
C VAL A 854 -31.46 -10.32 6.27
N PRO A 855 -32.35 -9.53 5.63
CA PRO A 855 -32.25 -9.23 4.20
C PRO A 855 -31.15 -8.18 3.99
N LEU A 856 -29.90 -8.62 4.19
CA LEU A 856 -28.73 -7.77 4.38
C LEU A 856 -28.20 -7.18 3.08
N PHE A 857 -27.93 -5.88 3.14
CA PHE A 857 -27.06 -5.11 2.27
C PHE A 857 -25.99 -4.46 3.16
N VAL A 858 -24.81 -4.21 2.61
CA VAL A 858 -23.71 -3.53 3.31
C VAL A 858 -23.27 -2.34 2.49
N ASP A 859 -23.25 -1.17 3.10
CA ASP A 859 -22.60 -0.01 2.51
C ASP A 859 -21.30 0.28 3.26
N GLN A 860 -20.15 0.17 2.61
CA GLN A 860 -18.84 0.41 3.22
C GLN A 860 -18.03 1.42 2.41
N ASN A 861 -17.57 2.48 3.07
CA ASN A 861 -16.79 3.59 2.49
C ASN A 861 -17.46 4.39 1.33
N ASP A 862 -18.75 4.22 1.05
CA ASP A 862 -19.49 4.97 0.01
C ASP A 862 -20.43 6.03 0.62
N LEU A 863 -21.48 5.62 1.35
CA LEU A 863 -22.40 6.53 2.05
C LEU A 863 -21.70 7.33 3.17
N GLU A 864 -20.69 6.74 3.80
CA GLU A 864 -19.85 7.40 4.80
C GLU A 864 -18.43 6.80 4.77
N LYS A 865 -17.43 7.68 4.70
CA LYS A 865 -16.02 7.30 4.72
C LYS A 865 -15.64 6.73 6.08
N ASN A 866 -14.82 5.69 6.08
CA ASN A 866 -14.33 5.00 7.28
C ASN A 866 -15.45 4.38 8.15
N ALA A 867 -16.55 3.97 7.52
CA ALA A 867 -17.68 3.32 8.17
C ALA A 867 -18.19 2.11 7.35
N ALA A 868 -18.87 1.20 8.04
CA ALA A 868 -19.67 0.14 7.42
C ALA A 868 -21.12 0.21 7.95
N CYS A 869 -22.06 0.55 7.08
CA CYS A 869 -23.50 0.61 7.35
C CYS A 869 -24.18 -0.70 6.95
N PHE A 870 -24.73 -1.39 7.94
CA PHE A 870 -25.50 -2.62 7.76
C PHE A 870 -26.97 -2.29 7.59
N ILE A 871 -27.51 -2.75 6.46
CA ILE A 871 -28.80 -2.31 5.95
C ILE A 871 -29.70 -3.53 5.80
N ALA A 872 -30.87 -3.51 6.44
CA ALA A 872 -31.92 -4.48 6.12
C ALA A 872 -32.98 -3.80 5.24
N GLN A 873 -33.23 -4.35 4.06
CA GLN A 873 -34.27 -3.86 3.15
C GLN A 873 -34.88 -4.99 2.31
N ILE A 874 -36.21 -5.01 2.17
CA ILE A 874 -36.92 -6.04 1.40
C ILE A 874 -37.06 -5.59 -0.06
N THR A 875 -35.94 -5.73 -0.77
CA THR A 875 -35.76 -5.50 -2.20
C THR A 875 -35.06 -6.72 -2.83
N PRO A 876 -35.10 -6.91 -4.16
CA PRO A 876 -34.35 -7.99 -4.82
C PRO A 876 -32.87 -7.97 -4.38
N PRO A 877 -32.28 -9.11 -3.99
CA PRO A 877 -32.72 -10.50 -4.24
C PRO A 877 -33.78 -11.07 -3.28
N TYR A 878 -34.16 -10.33 -2.22
CA TYR A 878 -35.07 -10.82 -1.18
C TYR A 878 -36.56 -10.70 -1.56
N SER A 879 -37.37 -11.69 -1.18
CA SER A 879 -38.80 -11.74 -1.54
C SER A 879 -39.67 -10.68 -0.85
N SER A 880 -40.50 -10.02 -1.66
CA SER A 880 -41.55 -9.06 -1.25
C SER A 880 -42.64 -9.65 -0.34
N LYS A 881 -42.69 -10.98 -0.22
CA LYS A 881 -43.60 -11.74 0.65
C LYS A 881 -43.08 -11.92 2.08
N ARG A 882 -41.83 -11.54 2.37
CA ARG A 882 -41.32 -11.45 3.75
C ARG A 882 -42.29 -10.59 4.61
N PRO A 883 -42.75 -11.06 5.77
CA PRO A 883 -43.90 -10.47 6.47
C PRO A 883 -43.57 -9.13 7.14
N ARG A 884 -42.32 -8.97 7.60
CA ARG A 884 -41.73 -7.79 8.23
C ARG A 884 -40.27 -7.71 7.81
N ASN A 885 -39.67 -6.53 7.97
CA ASN A 885 -38.23 -6.37 7.85
C ASN A 885 -37.58 -6.54 9.23
N GLU A 886 -36.41 -7.17 9.27
CA GLU A 886 -35.71 -7.51 10.52
C GLU A 886 -34.19 -7.38 10.34
N LEU A 887 -33.53 -6.65 11.25
CA LEU A 887 -32.07 -6.49 11.32
C LEU A 887 -31.63 -7.01 12.68
N THR A 888 -31.02 -8.21 12.70
CA THR A 888 -30.65 -8.91 13.93
C THR A 888 -29.17 -9.26 13.89
N TYR A 889 -28.41 -8.80 14.87
CA TYR A 889 -26.97 -9.04 14.96
C TYR A 889 -26.46 -9.05 16.40
N ALA A 890 -25.38 -9.81 16.59
CA ALA A 890 -24.62 -9.91 17.83
C ALA A 890 -23.38 -9.00 17.75
N ILE A 891 -23.10 -8.29 18.85
CA ILE A 891 -21.84 -7.59 19.10
C ILE A 891 -21.14 -8.29 20.26
N GLY A 892 -20.08 -9.05 19.98
CA GLY A 892 -19.26 -9.68 21.01
C GLY A 892 -18.08 -8.80 21.38
N ILE A 893 -17.86 -8.57 22.68
CA ILE A 893 -16.81 -7.70 23.23
C ILE A 893 -15.98 -8.54 24.23
N LEU A 894 -14.79 -8.96 23.82
CA LEU A 894 -13.87 -9.78 24.62
C LEU A 894 -12.51 -9.09 24.75
N GLU A 895 -11.63 -9.65 25.60
CA GLU A 895 -10.34 -9.05 25.94
C GLU A 895 -9.42 -8.79 24.74
N ASP A 896 -9.39 -9.68 23.75
CA ASP A 896 -8.55 -9.56 22.55
C ASP A 896 -9.20 -10.19 21.30
N VAL A 897 -8.63 -9.89 20.13
CA VAL A 897 -9.07 -10.36 18.80
C VAL A 897 -9.14 -11.88 18.68
N ARG A 898 -8.26 -12.62 19.35
CA ARG A 898 -8.25 -14.09 19.30
C ARG A 898 -9.35 -14.67 20.18
N GLN A 899 -9.50 -14.22 21.42
CA GLN A 899 -10.61 -14.65 22.29
C GLN A 899 -11.96 -14.36 21.62
N ALA A 900 -12.10 -13.15 21.05
CA ALA A 900 -13.28 -12.75 20.29
C ALA A 900 -13.60 -13.69 19.11
N HIS A 901 -12.59 -14.07 18.33
CA HIS A 901 -12.76 -15.00 17.22
C HIS A 901 -13.02 -16.44 17.69
N GLU A 902 -12.31 -16.96 18.71
CA GLU A 902 -12.54 -18.29 19.26
C GLU A 902 -13.96 -18.45 19.83
N TYR A 903 -14.53 -17.39 20.44
CA TYR A 903 -15.92 -17.37 20.86
C TYR A 903 -16.90 -17.30 19.67
N ALA A 904 -16.62 -16.46 18.66
CA ALA A 904 -17.43 -16.42 17.44
C ALA A 904 -17.46 -17.77 16.70
N VAL A 905 -16.32 -18.45 16.62
CA VAL A 905 -16.18 -19.82 16.09
C VAL A 905 -16.98 -20.85 16.91
N LYS A 906 -17.05 -20.68 18.23
CA LYS A 906 -17.76 -21.59 19.13
C LYS A 906 -19.29 -21.45 19.06
N GLU A 907 -19.81 -20.24 19.05
CA GLU A 907 -21.27 -19.99 19.18
C GLU A 907 -21.99 -19.65 17.85
N TYR A 908 -21.28 -19.07 16.86
CA TYR A 908 -21.92 -18.42 15.71
C TYR A 908 -21.47 -18.95 14.33
N ILE A 909 -20.16 -19.13 14.15
CA ILE A 909 -19.56 -19.47 12.85
C ILE A 909 -19.45 -20.99 12.69
N GLY A 910 -19.14 -21.72 13.77
CA GLY A 910 -18.85 -23.14 13.74
C GLY A 910 -17.40 -23.45 13.31
N LYS A 911 -17.07 -24.74 13.26
CA LYS A 911 -15.75 -25.26 12.88
C LYS A 911 -15.87 -26.66 12.27
N PRO A 912 -14.92 -27.11 11.42
CA PRO A 912 -14.98 -28.42 10.80
C PRO A 912 -15.10 -29.58 11.80
N THR A 913 -15.95 -30.55 11.47
CA THR A 913 -16.15 -31.79 12.24
C THR A 913 -15.09 -32.86 11.96
N GLY A 914 -14.21 -32.62 10.99
CA GLY A 914 -13.12 -33.48 10.56
C GLY A 914 -12.20 -32.76 9.57
N ILE A 915 -11.47 -33.52 8.76
CA ILE A 915 -10.58 -33.00 7.71
C ILE A 915 -10.91 -33.63 6.35
N PRO A 916 -10.53 -32.98 5.23
CA PRO A 916 -10.59 -33.59 3.90
C PRO A 916 -9.67 -34.81 3.79
N ASP A 917 -9.77 -35.53 2.68
CA ASP A 917 -8.96 -36.71 2.43
C ASP A 917 -7.47 -36.33 2.36
N ILE A 918 -6.67 -36.90 3.26
CA ILE A 918 -5.26 -36.54 3.47
C ILE A 918 -4.40 -36.63 2.21
N ARG A 919 -4.79 -37.44 1.20
CA ARG A 919 -4.06 -37.51 -0.08
C ARG A 919 -4.26 -36.27 -0.96
N MET A 920 -5.29 -35.44 -0.73
CA MET A 920 -5.45 -34.13 -1.38
C MET A 920 -4.43 -33.10 -0.85
N ILE A 921 -3.96 -33.30 0.38
CA ILE A 921 -2.91 -32.50 1.02
C ILE A 921 -1.52 -33.08 0.68
N THR A 922 -1.42 -34.41 0.58
CA THR A 922 -0.15 -35.14 0.35
C THR A 922 0.28 -35.14 -1.13
N TYR A 923 -0.67 -35.11 -2.06
CA TYR A 923 -0.41 -35.22 -3.50
C TYR A 923 -1.21 -34.15 -4.27
N PRO A 924 -0.64 -33.61 -5.37
CA PRO A 924 -1.33 -32.60 -6.17
C PRO A 924 -2.60 -33.13 -6.83
N ILE A 925 -3.51 -32.18 -7.05
CA ILE A 925 -4.75 -32.32 -7.81
C ILE A 925 -4.50 -31.81 -9.22
N TRP A 926 -4.85 -32.57 -10.26
CA TRP A 926 -4.61 -32.21 -11.66
C TRP A 926 -5.94 -31.99 -12.40
N SER A 927 -6.30 -30.73 -12.62
CA SER A 927 -7.54 -30.30 -13.28
C SER A 927 -7.31 -30.10 -14.79
N THR A 928 -8.28 -30.48 -15.62
CA THR A 928 -8.21 -30.27 -17.08
C THR A 928 -8.63 -28.85 -17.51
N TRP A 929 -9.14 -28.02 -16.59
CA TRP A 929 -9.80 -26.75 -16.93
C TRP A 929 -8.92 -25.70 -17.60
N ALA A 930 -7.89 -25.17 -16.95
CA ALA A 930 -7.16 -24.02 -17.49
C ALA A 930 -6.43 -24.36 -18.81
N ARG A 931 -5.73 -25.51 -18.84
CA ARG A 931 -4.89 -25.95 -19.97
C ARG A 931 -5.67 -26.47 -21.18
N TYR A 932 -6.91 -26.96 -21.01
CA TYR A 932 -7.69 -27.54 -22.13
C TYR A 932 -9.10 -26.96 -22.32
N LYS A 933 -9.66 -26.25 -21.32
CA LYS A 933 -11.02 -25.69 -21.31
C LYS A 933 -12.07 -26.74 -21.73
N ARG A 934 -12.74 -26.53 -22.87
CA ARG A 934 -13.79 -27.41 -23.41
C ARG A 934 -13.26 -28.53 -24.32
N ASN A 935 -11.94 -28.61 -24.54
CA ASN A 935 -11.31 -29.57 -25.46
C ASN A 935 -10.84 -30.85 -24.75
N VAL A 936 -11.71 -31.44 -23.92
CA VAL A 936 -11.41 -32.63 -23.13
C VAL A 936 -12.16 -33.86 -23.66
N ASP A 937 -11.43 -34.94 -23.88
CA ASP A 937 -11.91 -36.26 -24.33
C ASP A 937 -11.07 -37.38 -23.68
N HIS A 938 -11.38 -38.65 -24.00
CA HIS A 938 -10.59 -39.80 -23.54
C HIS A 938 -9.09 -39.68 -23.85
N ASN A 939 -8.72 -39.16 -25.02
CA ASN A 939 -7.33 -39.12 -25.50
C ASN A 939 -6.52 -38.03 -24.80
N VAL A 940 -7.14 -36.87 -24.53
CA VAL A 940 -6.56 -35.76 -23.76
C VAL A 940 -6.36 -36.19 -22.31
N VAL A 941 -7.38 -36.77 -21.67
CA VAL A 941 -7.29 -37.26 -20.28
C VAL A 941 -6.21 -38.35 -20.14
N MET A 942 -6.16 -39.32 -21.06
CA MET A 942 -5.13 -40.36 -21.00
C MET A 942 -3.71 -39.81 -21.24
N ARG A 943 -3.55 -38.87 -22.18
CA ARG A 943 -2.24 -38.21 -22.43
C ARG A 943 -1.79 -37.39 -21.23
N PHE A 944 -2.68 -36.64 -20.60
CA PHE A 944 -2.35 -35.86 -19.41
C PHE A 944 -1.90 -36.79 -18.26
N ALA A 945 -2.60 -37.92 -18.07
CA ALA A 945 -2.19 -38.96 -17.13
C ALA A 945 -0.84 -39.62 -17.50
N ASP A 946 -0.53 -39.80 -18.79
CA ASP A 946 0.79 -40.25 -19.27
C ASP A 946 1.89 -39.21 -18.99
N GLU A 947 1.64 -37.91 -19.21
CA GLU A 947 2.56 -36.81 -18.89
C GLU A 947 2.87 -36.75 -17.38
N ILE A 948 1.84 -36.75 -16.53
CA ILE A 948 1.97 -36.68 -15.06
C ILE A 948 2.73 -37.91 -14.52
N THR A 949 2.43 -39.12 -15.03
CA THR A 949 3.14 -40.34 -14.60
C THR A 949 4.57 -40.43 -15.13
N SER A 950 4.85 -39.92 -16.33
CA SER A 950 6.22 -39.83 -16.88
C SER A 950 7.09 -38.84 -16.10
N ASN A 951 6.48 -37.79 -15.55
CA ASN A 951 7.14 -36.82 -14.66
C ASN A 951 7.18 -37.26 -13.17
N ASN A 952 6.97 -38.55 -12.89
CA ASN A 952 7.11 -39.18 -11.57
C ASN A 952 6.15 -38.67 -10.47
N PHE A 953 4.90 -38.31 -10.81
CA PHE A 953 3.85 -37.94 -9.84
C PHE A 953 2.76 -39.03 -9.68
N PRO A 954 2.99 -40.08 -8.86
CA PRO A 954 2.00 -41.12 -8.57
C PRO A 954 1.00 -40.70 -7.47
N ASN A 955 -0.08 -41.48 -7.30
CA ASN A 955 -1.08 -41.37 -6.21
C ASN A 955 -1.94 -40.09 -6.14
N SER A 956 -1.81 -39.20 -7.13
CA SER A 956 -2.57 -37.95 -7.28
C SER A 956 -4.07 -38.12 -7.58
N GLN A 957 -4.80 -37.00 -7.63
CA GLN A 957 -6.15 -36.92 -8.21
C GLN A 957 -6.09 -36.34 -9.63
N LEU A 958 -6.90 -36.88 -10.54
CA LEU A 958 -7.12 -36.29 -11.86
C LEU A 958 -8.60 -35.93 -11.99
N GLU A 959 -8.87 -34.66 -12.29
CA GLU A 959 -10.20 -34.10 -12.41
C GLU A 959 -10.57 -33.91 -13.88
N ILE A 960 -11.79 -34.30 -14.25
CA ILE A 960 -12.30 -34.16 -15.61
C ILE A 960 -13.34 -33.04 -15.63
N ASP A 961 -12.86 -31.81 -15.77
CA ASP A 961 -13.54 -30.69 -16.43
C ASP A 961 -13.42 -30.88 -17.97
N ASP A 962 -13.96 -30.04 -18.84
CA ASP A 962 -15.39 -29.73 -18.98
C ASP A 962 -15.94 -30.56 -20.18
N LEU A 963 -17.28 -30.70 -20.29
CA LEU A 963 -17.97 -31.48 -21.33
C LEU A 963 -17.68 -32.99 -21.32
N TRP A 964 -17.54 -33.62 -20.14
CA TRP A 964 -17.62 -35.09 -20.02
C TRP A 964 -19.04 -35.63 -20.22
N GLU A 965 -20.05 -34.76 -20.17
CA GLU A 965 -21.46 -35.11 -20.30
C GLU A 965 -22.14 -34.60 -21.58
N SER A 966 -23.16 -35.33 -22.03
CA SER A 966 -23.85 -35.12 -23.32
C SER A 966 -24.57 -33.76 -23.47
N CYS A 967 -24.96 -33.14 -22.36
CA CYS A 967 -25.42 -31.76 -22.26
C CYS A 967 -25.43 -31.34 -20.78
N TYR A 968 -25.17 -30.06 -20.47
CA TYR A 968 -25.10 -29.58 -19.09
C TYR A 968 -26.34 -29.92 -18.26
N GLY A 969 -26.14 -30.69 -17.19
CA GLY A 969 -27.19 -31.21 -16.34
C GLY A 969 -27.84 -32.52 -16.81
N SER A 970 -27.23 -33.25 -17.73
CA SER A 970 -27.65 -34.61 -18.10
C SER A 970 -27.20 -35.68 -17.10
N MET A 971 -26.06 -35.46 -16.43
CA MET A 971 -25.25 -36.46 -15.73
C MET A 971 -25.13 -37.77 -16.53
N THR A 972 -24.98 -37.64 -17.84
CA THR A 972 -24.95 -38.74 -18.81
C THR A 972 -23.73 -38.56 -19.68
N VAL A 973 -22.74 -39.45 -19.51
CA VAL A 973 -21.46 -39.44 -20.24
C VAL A 973 -21.66 -39.26 -21.74
N ASP A 974 -20.97 -38.28 -22.32
CA ASP A 974 -20.83 -38.13 -23.78
C ASP A 974 -20.00 -39.31 -24.33
N ARG A 975 -20.59 -40.08 -25.25
CA ARG A 975 -19.96 -41.27 -25.84
C ARG A 975 -19.10 -40.97 -27.07
N ASP A 976 -19.21 -39.78 -27.64
CA ASP A 976 -18.34 -39.37 -28.74
C ASP A 976 -17.00 -38.86 -28.17
N ARG A 977 -17.03 -38.22 -26.98
CA ARG A 977 -15.83 -37.84 -26.20
C ARG A 977 -15.25 -38.95 -25.34
N PHE A 978 -16.12 -39.75 -24.70
CA PHE A 978 -15.72 -40.86 -23.82
C PHE A 978 -16.45 -42.16 -24.21
N PRO A 979 -16.07 -42.81 -25.33
CA PRO A 979 -16.72 -44.03 -25.85
C PRO A 979 -16.87 -45.15 -24.83
N ASN A 980 -15.92 -45.23 -23.89
CA ASN A 980 -15.97 -46.14 -22.75
C ASN A 980 -15.39 -45.48 -21.50
N MET A 981 -16.14 -44.56 -20.86
CA MET A 981 -15.71 -43.89 -19.63
C MET A 981 -15.27 -44.87 -18.52
N ARG A 982 -15.87 -46.07 -18.44
CA ARG A 982 -15.46 -47.10 -17.46
C ARG A 982 -14.00 -47.53 -17.68
N GLU A 983 -13.61 -47.75 -18.93
CA GLU A 983 -12.24 -48.08 -19.30
C GLU A 983 -11.28 -46.90 -19.11
N THR A 984 -11.71 -45.66 -19.35
CA THR A 984 -10.93 -44.45 -18.99
C THR A 984 -10.58 -44.50 -17.51
N VAL A 985 -11.58 -44.69 -16.63
CA VAL A 985 -11.40 -44.73 -15.18
C VAL A 985 -10.56 -45.93 -14.74
N ASP A 986 -10.84 -47.14 -15.23
CA ASP A 986 -10.04 -48.34 -14.92
C ASP A 986 -8.55 -48.14 -15.30
N ARG A 987 -8.26 -47.44 -16.41
CA ARG A 987 -6.88 -47.12 -16.86
C ARG A 987 -6.22 -46.03 -16.03
N LEU A 988 -6.98 -45.04 -15.53
CA LEU A 988 -6.49 -44.03 -14.58
C LEU A 988 -6.21 -44.63 -13.19
N HIS A 989 -7.12 -45.49 -12.70
CA HIS A 989 -6.94 -46.29 -11.47
C HIS A 989 -5.72 -47.21 -11.58
N ALA A 990 -5.50 -47.86 -12.73
CA ALA A 990 -4.30 -48.68 -12.98
C ALA A 990 -2.99 -47.87 -13.00
N LYS A 991 -3.05 -46.57 -13.25
CA LYS A 991 -1.94 -45.61 -13.11
C LYS A 991 -1.79 -45.04 -11.69
N GLY A 992 -2.70 -45.36 -10.77
CA GLY A 992 -2.70 -44.89 -9.38
C GLY A 992 -3.40 -43.55 -9.15
N PHE A 993 -4.09 -43.00 -10.15
CA PHE A 993 -4.95 -41.83 -9.94
C PHE A 993 -6.25 -42.21 -9.23
N ARG A 994 -6.84 -41.23 -8.53
CA ARG A 994 -8.28 -41.19 -8.25
C ARG A 994 -8.94 -40.20 -9.21
N VAL A 995 -10.14 -40.48 -9.67
CA VAL A 995 -10.84 -39.71 -10.70
C VAL A 995 -11.99 -38.92 -10.10
N THR A 996 -11.99 -37.61 -10.28
CA THR A 996 -13.14 -36.73 -10.00
C THR A 996 -13.76 -36.24 -11.30
N LEU A 997 -15.07 -35.98 -11.29
CA LEU A 997 -15.75 -35.27 -12.37
C LEU A 997 -16.20 -33.89 -11.88
N TRP A 998 -16.09 -32.88 -12.74
CA TRP A 998 -16.70 -31.57 -12.51
C TRP A 998 -18.23 -31.67 -12.54
N ALA A 999 -18.90 -31.04 -11.57
CA ALA A 999 -20.35 -31.11 -11.39
C ALA A 999 -20.93 -29.75 -10.96
N HIS A 1000 -22.18 -29.50 -11.36
CA HIS A 1000 -22.87 -28.23 -11.17
C HIS A 1000 -24.38 -28.44 -10.88
N PRO A 1001 -25.14 -27.43 -10.41
CA PRO A 1001 -26.53 -27.52 -9.97
C PRO A 1001 -27.57 -27.12 -11.05
N PHE A 1002 -27.19 -27.13 -12.34
CA PHE A 1002 -28.03 -26.64 -13.44
C PHE A 1002 -28.53 -27.76 -14.36
N ILE A 1003 -29.58 -27.46 -15.13
CA ILE A 1003 -29.96 -28.23 -16.33
C ILE A 1003 -30.32 -27.26 -17.47
N ASN A 1004 -29.55 -27.29 -18.57
CA ASN A 1004 -29.82 -26.42 -19.72
C ASN A 1004 -31.12 -26.85 -20.45
N LYS A 1005 -31.88 -25.86 -20.92
CA LYS A 1005 -33.18 -26.05 -21.59
C LYS A 1005 -32.98 -26.79 -22.92
N GLY A 1006 -33.63 -27.94 -23.07
CA GLY A 1006 -33.43 -28.84 -24.21
C GLY A 1006 -32.47 -30.01 -23.93
N CYS A 1007 -31.84 -30.08 -22.75
CA CYS A 1007 -31.09 -31.24 -22.29
C CYS A 1007 -32.06 -32.37 -21.85
N GLU A 1008 -32.67 -33.03 -22.84
CA GLU A 1008 -33.76 -34.00 -22.64
C GLU A 1008 -33.29 -35.46 -22.53
N PRO A 1009 -34.00 -36.32 -21.77
CA PRO A 1009 -35.28 -36.10 -21.08
C PRO A 1009 -35.14 -35.37 -19.73
N TRP A 1010 -33.93 -35.01 -19.31
CA TRP A 1010 -33.62 -34.58 -17.95
C TRP A 1010 -34.24 -33.25 -17.57
N TYR A 1011 -34.26 -32.28 -18.50
CA TYR A 1011 -34.92 -30.99 -18.29
C TYR A 1011 -36.43 -31.15 -18.11
N SER A 1012 -37.12 -31.88 -18.99
CA SER A 1012 -38.56 -32.13 -18.86
C SER A 1012 -38.89 -33.04 -17.66
N GLU A 1013 -38.03 -34.00 -17.30
CA GLU A 1013 -38.20 -34.79 -16.07
C GLU A 1013 -38.18 -33.89 -14.83
N ALA A 1014 -37.10 -33.12 -14.63
CA ALA A 1014 -36.96 -32.22 -13.48
C ALA A 1014 -38.09 -31.18 -13.42
N LYS A 1015 -38.46 -30.61 -14.57
CA LYS A 1015 -39.59 -29.65 -14.68
C LYS A 1015 -40.93 -30.29 -14.33
N SER A 1016 -41.21 -31.51 -14.81
CA SER A 1016 -42.46 -32.23 -14.54
C SER A 1016 -42.61 -32.64 -13.07
N LYS A 1017 -41.48 -32.83 -12.36
CA LYS A 1017 -41.44 -33.17 -10.93
C LYS A 1017 -41.37 -31.96 -10.00
N GLY A 1018 -41.22 -30.75 -10.54
CA GLY A 1018 -41.06 -29.52 -9.75
C GLY A 1018 -39.70 -29.43 -9.03
N TYR A 1019 -38.65 -30.02 -9.59
CA TYR A 1019 -37.28 -30.03 -9.03
C TYR A 1019 -36.43 -28.82 -9.43
N LEU A 1020 -37.01 -27.88 -10.19
CA LEU A 1020 -36.34 -26.66 -10.64
C LEU A 1020 -36.84 -25.48 -9.82
N VAL A 1021 -35.93 -24.60 -9.38
CA VAL A 1021 -36.27 -23.35 -8.71
C VAL A 1021 -37.13 -22.50 -9.65
N ASN A 1022 -38.19 -21.90 -9.14
CA ASN A 1022 -38.99 -20.92 -9.88
C ASN A 1022 -38.82 -19.55 -9.24
N SER A 1023 -38.82 -18.48 -10.04
CA SER A 1023 -38.98 -17.10 -9.56
C SER A 1023 -40.40 -16.85 -9.05
N GLU A 1024 -40.64 -15.77 -8.30
CA GLU A 1024 -42.00 -15.38 -7.88
C GLU A 1024 -42.96 -15.13 -9.06
N TYR A 1025 -42.42 -14.92 -10.26
CA TYR A 1025 -43.14 -14.73 -11.52
C TYR A 1025 -43.51 -16.06 -12.22
N GLY A 1026 -43.17 -17.21 -11.65
CA GLY A 1026 -43.53 -18.53 -12.16
C GLY A 1026 -42.65 -19.04 -13.31
N SER A 1027 -41.46 -18.47 -13.50
CA SER A 1027 -40.47 -18.97 -14.46
C SER A 1027 -39.29 -19.63 -13.74
N ALA A 1028 -38.93 -20.83 -14.20
CA ALA A 1028 -37.73 -21.57 -13.76
C ALA A 1028 -36.46 -21.23 -14.55
N GLU A 1029 -36.50 -20.15 -15.34
CA GLU A 1029 -35.46 -19.80 -16.30
C GLU A 1029 -34.42 -18.84 -15.69
N THR A 1030 -33.14 -19.17 -15.89
CA THR A 1030 -31.97 -18.41 -15.43
C THR A 1030 -30.79 -18.60 -16.40
N SER A 1031 -29.63 -18.03 -16.09
CA SER A 1031 -28.38 -18.07 -16.88
C SER A 1031 -27.17 -18.37 -15.98
N TRP A 1032 -26.07 -18.84 -16.56
CA TRP A 1032 -24.78 -19.04 -15.87
C TRP A 1032 -23.62 -18.96 -16.87
N TRP A 1033 -22.38 -18.79 -16.39
CA TRP A 1033 -21.21 -18.55 -17.25
C TRP A 1033 -20.98 -19.61 -18.34
N ASN A 1034 -21.46 -20.84 -18.12
CA ASN A 1034 -21.31 -21.96 -19.05
C ASN A 1034 -22.63 -22.34 -19.78
N ASP A 1035 -23.67 -21.50 -19.76
CA ASP A 1035 -24.97 -21.79 -20.39
C ASP A 1035 -24.94 -21.91 -21.93
N ASN A 1036 -23.82 -21.51 -22.55
CA ASN A 1036 -23.54 -21.58 -23.97
C ASN A 1036 -24.58 -20.85 -24.85
N GLY A 1037 -25.15 -19.75 -24.34
CA GLY A 1037 -26.18 -18.96 -25.01
C GLY A 1037 -27.56 -19.59 -24.98
N THR A 1038 -27.78 -20.60 -24.11
CA THR A 1038 -29.06 -21.26 -23.92
C THR A 1038 -29.65 -20.91 -22.56
N THR A 1039 -30.97 -20.83 -22.44
CA THR A 1039 -31.61 -20.66 -21.13
C THR A 1039 -31.33 -21.89 -20.26
N THR A 1040 -31.00 -21.71 -18.99
CA THR A 1040 -30.86 -22.83 -18.03
C THR A 1040 -31.94 -22.79 -16.94
N ALA A 1041 -31.93 -23.80 -16.07
CA ALA A 1041 -32.69 -23.83 -14.83
C ALA A 1041 -31.82 -24.34 -13.66
N TYR A 1042 -31.99 -23.73 -12.49
CA TYR A 1042 -31.31 -24.13 -11.25
C TYR A 1042 -32.11 -25.24 -10.54
N ILE A 1043 -31.45 -26.27 -10.01
CA ILE A 1043 -32.10 -27.36 -9.26
C ILE A 1043 -32.41 -26.91 -7.83
N ASP A 1044 -33.63 -27.13 -7.35
CA ASP A 1044 -34.06 -26.65 -6.03
C ASP A 1044 -33.56 -27.58 -4.91
N PHE A 1045 -32.33 -27.31 -4.43
CA PHE A 1045 -31.75 -28.05 -3.31
C PHE A 1045 -32.50 -27.87 -1.99
N THR A 1046 -33.42 -26.90 -1.84
CA THR A 1046 -34.27 -26.84 -0.64
C THR A 1046 -35.34 -27.94 -0.60
N ARG A 1047 -35.54 -28.66 -1.72
CA ARG A 1047 -36.45 -29.80 -1.81
C ARG A 1047 -35.74 -31.15 -1.59
N PRO A 1048 -36.12 -31.95 -0.58
CA PRO A 1048 -35.51 -33.27 -0.35
C PRO A 1048 -35.66 -34.26 -1.51
N ASP A 1049 -36.71 -34.14 -2.32
CA ASP A 1049 -36.95 -35.02 -3.47
C ASP A 1049 -36.04 -34.68 -4.67
N ALA A 1050 -35.82 -33.39 -4.96
CA ALA A 1050 -34.84 -32.93 -5.94
C ALA A 1050 -33.41 -33.30 -5.53
N ARG A 1051 -33.04 -33.11 -4.25
CA ARG A 1051 -31.75 -33.53 -3.69
C ARG A 1051 -31.50 -35.02 -3.87
N THR A 1052 -32.44 -35.85 -3.42
CA THR A 1052 -32.39 -37.32 -3.57
C THR A 1052 -32.25 -37.75 -5.02
N TRP A 1053 -32.92 -37.06 -5.95
CA TRP A 1053 -32.82 -37.32 -7.38
C TRP A 1053 -31.43 -36.97 -7.94
N TYR A 1054 -30.91 -35.77 -7.63
CA TYR A 1054 -29.59 -35.28 -8.04
C TYR A 1054 -28.45 -36.19 -7.58
N VAL A 1055 -28.36 -36.42 -6.26
CA VAL A 1055 -27.39 -37.36 -5.66
C VAL A 1055 -27.59 -38.77 -6.22
N GLY A 1056 -28.84 -39.19 -6.41
CA GLY A 1056 -29.19 -40.46 -7.04
C GLY A 1056 -28.67 -40.61 -8.47
N ARG A 1057 -28.41 -39.52 -9.23
CA ARG A 1057 -27.75 -39.58 -10.55
C ARG A 1057 -26.24 -39.67 -10.43
N LEU A 1058 -25.62 -38.82 -9.62
CA LEU A 1058 -24.16 -38.83 -9.38
C LEU A 1058 -23.68 -40.17 -8.79
N ARG A 1059 -24.43 -40.75 -7.84
CA ARG A 1059 -24.15 -42.10 -7.30
C ARG A 1059 -24.22 -43.20 -8.37
N ARG A 1060 -25.02 -43.04 -9.45
CA ARG A 1060 -24.98 -43.97 -10.59
C ARG A 1060 -23.69 -43.82 -11.40
N LEU A 1061 -23.13 -42.63 -11.55
CA LEU A 1061 -21.84 -42.44 -12.21
C LEU A 1061 -20.71 -43.14 -11.43
N GLN A 1062 -20.67 -42.98 -10.10
CA GLN A 1062 -19.73 -43.72 -9.26
C GLN A 1062 -19.88 -45.24 -9.42
N ALA A 1063 -21.11 -45.76 -9.29
CA ALA A 1063 -21.37 -47.20 -9.37
C ALA A 1063 -21.16 -47.82 -10.77
N GLN A 1064 -21.40 -47.06 -11.84
CA GLN A 1064 -21.29 -47.54 -13.22
C GLN A 1064 -19.87 -47.40 -13.79
N TYR A 1065 -19.22 -46.28 -13.54
CA TYR A 1065 -17.93 -45.93 -14.17
C TYR A 1065 -16.74 -45.98 -13.21
N GLY A 1066 -16.95 -46.05 -11.89
CA GLY A 1066 -15.87 -46.12 -10.89
C GLY A 1066 -15.38 -44.76 -10.36
N ILE A 1067 -16.11 -43.67 -10.62
CA ILE A 1067 -15.75 -42.31 -10.20
C ILE A 1067 -15.63 -42.21 -8.67
N ASP A 1068 -14.47 -41.73 -8.18
CA ASP A 1068 -14.16 -41.69 -6.76
C ASP A 1068 -14.90 -40.56 -6.02
N SER A 1069 -14.93 -39.35 -6.61
CA SER A 1069 -15.59 -38.16 -6.03
C SER A 1069 -15.93 -37.14 -7.13
N PHE A 1070 -16.30 -35.92 -6.74
CA PHE A 1070 -16.70 -34.83 -7.63
C PHE A 1070 -16.16 -33.48 -7.12
N LYS A 1071 -15.99 -32.57 -8.07
CA LYS A 1071 -15.67 -31.15 -7.88
C LYS A 1071 -16.93 -30.34 -8.14
N PHE A 1072 -17.34 -29.49 -7.20
CA PHE A 1072 -18.65 -28.82 -7.25
C PHE A 1072 -18.54 -27.30 -7.37
N ASP A 1073 -18.97 -26.76 -8.52
CA ASP A 1073 -19.04 -25.32 -8.74
C ASP A 1073 -20.49 -24.80 -8.67
N ALA A 1074 -20.65 -23.48 -8.81
CA ALA A 1074 -21.92 -22.75 -8.98
C ALA A 1074 -22.96 -22.84 -7.84
N GLY A 1075 -22.54 -23.08 -6.60
CA GLY A 1075 -23.43 -23.05 -5.44
C GLY A 1075 -23.95 -21.65 -5.08
N GLU A 1076 -23.53 -20.59 -5.77
CA GLU A 1076 -23.90 -19.22 -5.45
C GLU A 1076 -25.38 -18.94 -5.69
N SER A 1077 -26.03 -18.33 -4.69
CA SER A 1077 -27.46 -18.05 -4.71
C SER A 1077 -27.90 -17.11 -5.84
N SER A 1078 -27.00 -16.25 -6.36
CA SER A 1078 -27.27 -15.34 -7.48
C SER A 1078 -27.62 -16.02 -8.80
N TRP A 1079 -27.26 -17.30 -8.98
CA TRP A 1079 -27.60 -18.08 -10.17
C TRP A 1079 -29.02 -18.61 -10.19
N SER A 1080 -29.71 -18.60 -9.04
CA SER A 1080 -31.13 -18.93 -8.99
C SER A 1080 -31.98 -17.86 -9.71
N PRO A 1081 -33.14 -18.20 -10.28
CA PRO A 1081 -34.03 -17.22 -10.91
C PRO A 1081 -34.35 -16.04 -9.98
N GLN A 1082 -34.30 -14.81 -10.51
CA GLN A 1082 -34.45 -13.58 -9.72
C GLN A 1082 -35.69 -13.58 -8.82
N ILE A 1083 -35.44 -13.37 -7.52
CA ILE A 1083 -36.37 -13.63 -6.41
C ILE A 1083 -36.87 -15.08 -6.43
N PRO A 1084 -36.07 -16.06 -5.97
CA PRO A 1084 -36.42 -17.48 -6.02
C PRO A 1084 -37.53 -17.83 -5.01
N VAL A 1085 -38.37 -18.78 -5.39
CA VAL A 1085 -39.36 -19.43 -4.52
C VAL A 1085 -38.79 -20.78 -4.09
N LEU A 1086 -38.30 -20.83 -2.86
CA LEU A 1086 -37.69 -22.02 -2.25
C LEU A 1086 -38.60 -22.57 -1.13
N MET A 1087 -38.34 -23.81 -0.70
CA MET A 1087 -38.94 -24.36 0.52
C MET A 1087 -38.29 -23.79 1.79
N GLY A 1088 -38.96 -23.94 2.95
CA GLY A 1088 -38.48 -23.48 4.26
C GLY A 1088 -39.04 -22.14 4.73
N ASP A 1089 -38.38 -21.50 5.69
CA ASP A 1089 -38.70 -20.13 6.13
C ASP A 1089 -38.22 -19.15 5.05
N ILE A 1090 -39.12 -18.30 4.55
CA ILE A 1090 -38.83 -17.30 3.52
C ILE A 1090 -37.75 -16.29 3.93
N ARG A 1091 -37.44 -16.20 5.24
CA ARG A 1091 -36.40 -15.33 5.77
C ARG A 1091 -35.01 -15.92 5.63
N ASP A 1092 -34.85 -17.23 5.51
CA ASP A 1092 -33.56 -17.86 5.20
C ASP A 1092 -33.20 -17.75 3.69
N GLN A 1093 -34.09 -17.18 2.88
CA GLN A 1093 -33.96 -17.10 1.42
C GLN A 1093 -33.35 -15.75 0.97
N PRO A 1094 -32.41 -15.73 0.00
CA PRO A 1094 -32.05 -16.86 -0.88
C PRO A 1094 -30.93 -17.78 -0.36
N GLY A 1095 -30.12 -17.35 0.63
CA GLY A 1095 -28.87 -18.02 1.02
C GLY A 1095 -28.97 -19.50 1.42
N VAL A 1096 -30.14 -19.95 1.91
CA VAL A 1096 -30.42 -21.36 2.20
C VAL A 1096 -30.14 -22.31 1.03
N ILE A 1097 -30.30 -21.88 -0.23
CA ILE A 1097 -30.04 -22.77 -1.39
C ILE A 1097 -28.56 -23.17 -1.48
N THR A 1098 -27.64 -22.25 -1.18
CA THR A 1098 -26.20 -22.53 -1.12
C THR A 1098 -25.90 -23.52 0.00
N ALA A 1099 -26.47 -23.31 1.19
CA ALA A 1099 -26.26 -24.19 2.34
C ALA A 1099 -26.79 -25.62 2.08
N ASP A 1100 -27.99 -25.76 1.52
CA ASP A 1100 -28.57 -27.06 1.18
C ASP A 1100 -27.83 -27.77 0.03
N TYR A 1101 -27.34 -27.03 -0.98
CA TYR A 1101 -26.48 -27.60 -2.04
C TYR A 1101 -25.17 -28.15 -1.46
N VAL A 1102 -24.42 -27.28 -0.76
CA VAL A 1102 -23.09 -27.60 -0.21
C VAL A 1102 -23.18 -28.77 0.79
N ARG A 1103 -24.22 -28.83 1.63
CA ARG A 1103 -24.44 -29.95 2.56
C ARG A 1103 -24.79 -31.27 1.88
N GLU A 1104 -25.57 -31.23 0.80
CA GLU A 1104 -25.94 -32.43 0.06
C GLU A 1104 -24.77 -33.00 -0.75
N VAL A 1105 -23.92 -32.13 -1.33
CA VAL A 1105 -22.72 -32.58 -2.05
C VAL A 1105 -21.62 -33.06 -1.11
N ALA A 1106 -21.51 -32.53 0.11
CA ALA A 1106 -20.60 -33.06 1.14
C ALA A 1106 -20.85 -34.54 1.49
N LEU A 1107 -22.05 -35.06 1.22
CA LEU A 1107 -22.36 -36.49 1.40
C LEU A 1107 -21.53 -37.41 0.49
N PHE A 1108 -20.89 -36.91 -0.57
CA PHE A 1108 -19.98 -37.70 -1.41
C PHE A 1108 -18.69 -38.11 -0.67
N GLY A 1109 -18.30 -37.36 0.38
CA GLY A 1109 -17.22 -37.73 1.31
C GLY A 1109 -16.11 -36.67 1.42
N PRO A 1110 -15.02 -36.96 2.13
CA PRO A 1110 -13.92 -36.00 2.37
C PRO A 1110 -13.04 -35.74 1.13
N MET A 1111 -13.34 -36.39 -0.01
CA MET A 1111 -12.72 -36.12 -1.32
C MET A 1111 -13.48 -35.05 -2.14
N VAL A 1112 -14.36 -34.28 -1.51
CA VAL A 1112 -15.14 -33.21 -2.17
C VAL A 1112 -14.36 -31.89 -2.11
N GLU A 1113 -14.26 -31.22 -3.25
CA GLU A 1113 -14.05 -29.76 -3.30
C GLU A 1113 -15.34 -29.06 -3.75
N VAL A 1114 -15.59 -27.86 -3.22
CA VAL A 1114 -16.73 -27.00 -3.59
C VAL A 1114 -16.32 -25.53 -3.56
N ARG A 1115 -16.70 -24.70 -4.55
CA ARG A 1115 -16.25 -23.28 -4.58
C ARG A 1115 -17.05 -22.32 -3.69
N SER A 1116 -18.26 -22.72 -3.29
CA SER A 1116 -19.24 -21.83 -2.66
C SER A 1116 -19.43 -22.17 -1.17
N GLY A 1117 -19.67 -21.18 -0.32
CA GLY A 1117 -19.85 -21.38 1.13
C GLY A 1117 -20.86 -20.43 1.78
N TYR A 1118 -21.82 -20.99 2.51
CA TYR A 1118 -22.75 -20.24 3.36
C TYR A 1118 -23.30 -21.13 4.49
N ARG A 1119 -22.95 -20.81 5.74
CA ARG A 1119 -23.33 -21.56 6.97
C ARG A 1119 -22.98 -23.05 6.88
N THR A 1120 -21.76 -23.34 6.46
CA THR A 1120 -21.26 -24.68 6.08
C THR A 1120 -19.85 -25.03 6.61
N GLN A 1121 -19.37 -24.26 7.58
CA GLN A 1121 -18.05 -24.38 8.21
C GLN A 1121 -17.81 -25.72 8.95
N ASP A 1122 -18.87 -26.47 9.27
CA ASP A 1122 -18.81 -27.76 9.95
C ASP A 1122 -18.38 -28.93 9.05
N LEU A 1123 -18.36 -28.74 7.73
CA LEU A 1123 -18.15 -29.81 6.77
C LEU A 1123 -16.65 -30.16 6.57
N PRO A 1124 -16.26 -31.45 6.59
CA PRO A 1124 -14.86 -31.89 6.45
C PRO A 1124 -14.45 -32.01 4.97
N ILE A 1125 -14.61 -30.94 4.21
CA ILE A 1125 -14.39 -30.88 2.75
C ILE A 1125 -13.54 -29.66 2.39
N PHE A 1126 -12.98 -29.63 1.18
CA PHE A 1126 -12.28 -28.45 0.69
C PHE A 1126 -13.26 -27.39 0.16
N VAL A 1127 -13.06 -26.14 0.57
CA VAL A 1127 -13.73 -24.98 -0.04
C VAL A 1127 -12.74 -24.24 -0.93
N ARG A 1128 -12.95 -24.27 -2.24
CA ARG A 1128 -12.09 -23.62 -3.24
C ARG A 1128 -12.30 -22.10 -3.21
N MET A 1129 -11.23 -21.32 -3.40
CA MET A 1129 -11.37 -19.89 -3.72
C MET A 1129 -12.15 -19.72 -5.04
N ASN A 1130 -12.86 -18.62 -5.23
CA ASN A 1130 -13.41 -18.34 -6.56
C ASN A 1130 -12.25 -18.03 -7.54
N ASP A 1131 -12.47 -18.37 -8.82
CA ASP A 1131 -11.46 -18.41 -9.88
C ASP A 1131 -10.52 -17.20 -9.87
N LYS A 1132 -9.21 -17.46 -9.82
CA LYS A 1132 -8.13 -16.47 -9.86
C LYS A 1132 -7.67 -16.18 -11.28
N ASP A 1133 -7.39 -14.90 -11.54
CA ASP A 1133 -6.92 -14.43 -12.83
C ASP A 1133 -5.39 -14.52 -12.93
N THR A 1134 -4.89 -14.74 -14.14
CA THR A 1134 -3.46 -15.00 -14.43
C THR A 1134 -2.65 -13.70 -14.46
N TYR A 1135 -2.68 -12.96 -13.36
CA TYR A 1135 -2.10 -11.61 -13.24
C TYR A 1135 -1.13 -11.47 -12.06
N TRP A 1136 -0.18 -10.54 -12.20
CA TRP A 1136 0.67 -10.04 -11.12
C TRP A 1136 0.01 -8.96 -10.24
N THR A 1137 -1.17 -8.47 -10.64
CA THR A 1137 -1.81 -7.29 -10.02
C THR A 1137 -2.78 -7.67 -8.91
N PHE A 1138 -3.19 -6.67 -8.10
CA PHE A 1138 -4.23 -6.84 -7.09
C PHE A 1138 -5.65 -7.03 -7.68
N GLU A 1139 -5.78 -7.05 -9.01
CA GLU A 1139 -7.01 -7.32 -9.74
C GLU A 1139 -7.25 -8.84 -9.85
N ASN A 1140 -7.46 -9.52 -8.72
CA ASN A 1140 -7.63 -10.98 -8.61
C ASN A 1140 -6.42 -11.84 -9.02
N GLY A 1141 -5.26 -11.22 -9.22
CA GLY A 1141 -4.00 -11.90 -9.46
C GLY A 1141 -3.36 -12.46 -8.20
N LEU A 1142 -2.11 -12.93 -8.35
CA LEU A 1142 -1.30 -13.58 -7.30
C LEU A 1142 -1.28 -12.82 -5.95
N PRO A 1143 -1.15 -11.48 -5.87
CA PRO A 1143 -1.20 -10.75 -4.59
C PRO A 1143 -2.48 -11.00 -3.77
N THR A 1144 -3.60 -11.30 -4.41
CA THR A 1144 -4.89 -11.54 -3.72
C THR A 1144 -5.01 -12.94 -3.12
N LEU A 1145 -4.08 -13.86 -3.43
CA LEU A 1145 -4.14 -15.25 -3.02
C LEU A 1145 -4.08 -15.40 -1.49
N ILE A 1146 -3.05 -14.79 -0.88
CA ILE A 1146 -2.82 -14.85 0.58
C ILE A 1146 -3.94 -14.11 1.33
N THR A 1147 -4.39 -12.97 0.82
CA THR A 1147 -5.46 -12.20 1.46
C THR A 1147 -6.82 -12.91 1.40
N THR A 1148 -7.09 -13.66 0.32
CA THR A 1148 -8.27 -14.53 0.21
C THR A 1148 -8.21 -15.70 1.19
N LEU A 1149 -7.03 -16.32 1.36
CA LEU A 1149 -6.84 -17.39 2.36
C LEU A 1149 -7.12 -16.87 3.78
N LEU A 1150 -6.57 -15.72 4.15
CA LEU A 1150 -6.77 -15.11 5.48
C LEU A 1150 -8.24 -14.71 5.72
N GLN A 1151 -8.92 -14.19 4.70
CA GLN A 1151 -10.34 -13.85 4.78
C GLN A 1151 -11.25 -15.08 4.95
N MET A 1152 -11.04 -16.13 4.14
CA MET A 1152 -11.82 -17.38 4.26
C MET A 1152 -11.59 -18.07 5.62
N ASN A 1153 -10.35 -18.05 6.13
CA ASN A 1153 -10.01 -18.58 7.44
C ASN A 1153 -10.78 -17.88 8.57
N ILE A 1154 -10.83 -16.54 8.60
CA ILE A 1154 -11.57 -15.78 9.63
C ILE A 1154 -13.10 -15.85 9.46
N ASN A 1155 -13.60 -16.16 8.25
CA ASN A 1155 -14.99 -16.55 8.05
C ASN A 1155 -15.30 -18.02 8.47
N GLY A 1156 -14.32 -18.72 9.05
CA GLY A 1156 -14.46 -20.06 9.60
C GLY A 1156 -14.34 -21.21 8.58
N TYR A 1157 -13.80 -20.95 7.39
CA TYR A 1157 -13.46 -21.97 6.41
C TYR A 1157 -11.94 -22.19 6.38
N PRO A 1158 -11.34 -22.92 7.34
CA PRO A 1158 -9.88 -23.15 7.38
C PRO A 1158 -9.40 -24.21 6.37
N LEU A 1159 -10.33 -24.90 5.69
CA LEU A 1159 -10.08 -25.94 4.71
C LEU A 1159 -10.10 -25.35 3.30
N VAL A 1160 -9.26 -24.34 3.06
CA VAL A 1160 -9.23 -23.58 1.79
C VAL A 1160 -8.42 -24.32 0.74
N LEU A 1161 -8.96 -24.45 -0.46
CA LEU A 1161 -8.21 -24.84 -1.66
C LEU A 1161 -7.89 -23.58 -2.48
N PRO A 1162 -6.60 -23.21 -2.69
CA PRO A 1162 -6.18 -21.90 -3.18
C PRO A 1162 -6.35 -21.65 -4.69
N ASP A 1163 -7.24 -22.38 -5.35
CA ASP A 1163 -7.44 -22.38 -6.81
C ASP A 1163 -6.16 -22.74 -7.61
N MET A 1164 -6.22 -22.66 -8.94
CA MET A 1164 -5.22 -23.26 -9.84
C MET A 1164 -3.89 -22.51 -9.87
N ILE A 1165 -2.79 -23.26 -9.86
CA ILE A 1165 -1.42 -22.72 -9.89
C ILE A 1165 -1.14 -22.05 -11.25
N GLY A 1166 -0.88 -20.74 -11.21
CA GLY A 1166 -0.77 -19.86 -12.38
C GLY A 1166 -2.07 -19.14 -12.76
N GLY A 1167 -3.16 -19.34 -12.01
CA GLY A 1167 -4.48 -18.80 -12.33
C GLY A 1167 -5.15 -19.53 -13.50
N ASN A 1168 -6.35 -19.07 -13.87
CA ASN A 1168 -7.23 -19.78 -14.79
C ASN A 1168 -6.94 -19.59 -16.29
N GLY A 1169 -6.01 -18.72 -16.69
CA GLY A 1169 -5.65 -18.53 -18.09
C GLY A 1169 -6.79 -18.01 -18.98
N TYR A 1170 -7.65 -17.12 -18.45
CA TYR A 1170 -8.82 -16.63 -19.20
C TYR A 1170 -8.48 -15.59 -20.29
N SER A 1171 -7.41 -14.82 -20.09
CA SER A 1171 -6.96 -13.75 -21.01
C SER A 1171 -5.64 -14.10 -21.71
N GLU A 1172 -4.72 -14.73 -20.97
CA GLU A 1172 -3.38 -15.13 -21.40
C GLU A 1172 -2.90 -16.31 -20.54
N GLU A 1173 -1.92 -17.08 -21.03
CA GLU A 1173 -1.30 -18.18 -20.28
C GLU A 1173 -0.27 -17.62 -19.27
N PRO A 1174 -0.06 -18.26 -18.10
CA PRO A 1174 0.89 -17.74 -17.11
C PRO A 1174 2.33 -17.77 -17.64
N SER A 1175 3.11 -16.73 -17.36
CA SER A 1175 4.55 -16.79 -17.61
C SER A 1175 5.22 -17.82 -16.68
N LYS A 1176 6.38 -18.36 -17.10
CA LYS A 1176 7.21 -19.26 -16.28
C LYS A 1176 7.43 -18.71 -14.87
N GLU A 1177 7.73 -17.42 -14.73
CA GLU A 1177 7.92 -16.82 -13.41
C GLU A 1177 6.60 -16.72 -12.63
N LEU A 1178 5.50 -16.25 -13.23
CA LEU A 1178 4.21 -16.15 -12.54
C LEU A 1178 3.78 -17.51 -12.00
N PHE A 1179 3.90 -18.57 -12.81
CA PHE A 1179 3.65 -19.95 -12.40
C PHE A 1179 4.54 -20.38 -11.21
N ILE A 1180 5.85 -20.08 -11.26
CA ILE A 1180 6.79 -20.42 -10.19
C ILE A 1180 6.49 -19.65 -8.89
N ARG A 1181 6.15 -18.36 -8.94
CA ARG A 1181 5.78 -17.60 -7.73
C ARG A 1181 4.43 -18.05 -7.17
N TRP A 1182 3.48 -18.39 -8.03
CA TRP A 1182 2.18 -18.94 -7.64
C TRP A 1182 2.34 -20.28 -6.91
N LEU A 1183 3.23 -21.15 -7.41
CA LEU A 1183 3.64 -22.39 -6.74
C LEU A 1183 4.33 -22.13 -5.40
N GLN A 1184 5.26 -21.16 -5.34
CA GLN A 1184 5.96 -20.77 -4.11
C GLN A 1184 4.99 -20.28 -3.01
N ALA A 1185 3.89 -19.61 -3.38
CA ALA A 1185 2.82 -19.29 -2.45
C ALA A 1185 1.98 -20.53 -2.07
N ASN A 1186 1.61 -21.35 -3.05
CA ASN A 1186 0.73 -22.51 -2.88
C ASN A 1186 1.32 -23.63 -1.99
N VAL A 1187 2.63 -23.85 -2.01
CA VAL A 1187 3.28 -24.95 -1.26
C VAL A 1187 3.13 -24.81 0.27
N PHE A 1188 2.74 -23.64 0.78
CA PHE A 1188 2.42 -23.38 2.19
C PHE A 1188 0.91 -23.24 2.46
N MET A 1189 0.07 -23.55 1.47
CA MET A 1189 -1.39 -23.54 1.58
C MET A 1189 -1.93 -24.98 1.70
N PRO A 1190 -3.21 -25.18 2.10
CA PRO A 1190 -3.69 -26.52 2.48
C PRO A 1190 -3.77 -27.57 1.36
N SER A 1191 -3.64 -27.19 0.08
CA SER A 1191 -3.70 -28.08 -1.09
C SER A 1191 -3.03 -27.41 -2.29
N MET A 1192 -2.66 -28.18 -3.32
CA MET A 1192 -2.09 -27.72 -4.58
C MET A 1192 -2.87 -28.29 -5.77
N GLN A 1193 -3.49 -27.41 -6.57
CA GLN A 1193 -4.24 -27.77 -7.78
C GLN A 1193 -3.51 -27.21 -9.02
N PHE A 1194 -3.08 -28.10 -9.90
CA PHE A 1194 -2.44 -27.76 -11.17
C PHE A 1194 -3.43 -27.89 -12.31
N SER A 1195 -3.19 -27.15 -13.39
CA SER A 1195 -3.85 -27.38 -14.67
C SER A 1195 -2.90 -27.05 -15.82
N TYR A 1196 -2.32 -25.84 -15.80
CA TYR A 1196 -0.96 -25.64 -16.32
C TYR A 1196 0.02 -26.46 -15.48
N VAL A 1197 1.08 -26.96 -16.12
CA VAL A 1197 2.04 -27.90 -15.52
C VAL A 1197 3.50 -27.48 -15.73
N PRO A 1198 4.45 -27.91 -14.88
CA PRO A 1198 5.83 -27.41 -14.92
C PRO A 1198 6.53 -27.57 -16.27
N TRP A 1199 6.23 -28.68 -16.97
CA TRP A 1199 6.77 -29.01 -18.28
C TRP A 1199 6.07 -28.31 -19.46
N ASP A 1200 5.12 -27.39 -19.21
CA ASP A 1200 4.69 -26.39 -20.21
C ASP A 1200 5.77 -25.29 -20.40
N PHE A 1201 6.64 -25.09 -19.40
CA PHE A 1201 7.66 -24.03 -19.40
C PHE A 1201 9.06 -24.57 -19.67
N ASP A 1202 9.52 -25.54 -18.88
CA ASP A 1202 10.74 -26.30 -19.15
C ASP A 1202 10.80 -27.63 -18.38
N ALA A 1203 11.69 -28.51 -18.84
CA ALA A 1203 11.96 -29.80 -18.23
C ALA A 1203 13.18 -29.81 -17.28
N GLU A 1204 14.02 -28.76 -17.28
CA GLU A 1204 15.36 -28.78 -16.66
C GLU A 1204 15.45 -27.97 -15.35
N GLU A 1205 14.58 -26.99 -15.13
CA GLU A 1205 14.52 -26.16 -13.91
C GLU A 1205 13.16 -26.31 -13.20
N ALA A 1206 12.06 -25.98 -13.88
CA ALA A 1206 10.73 -25.93 -13.31
C ALA A 1206 10.29 -27.32 -12.81
N THR A 1207 10.46 -28.34 -13.65
CA THR A 1207 10.06 -29.72 -13.31
C THR A 1207 10.85 -30.30 -12.12
N PRO A 1208 12.21 -30.21 -12.07
CA PRO A 1208 12.98 -30.59 -10.88
C PRO A 1208 12.67 -29.77 -9.61
N LEU A 1209 12.37 -28.46 -9.73
CA LEU A 1209 11.96 -27.64 -8.59
C LEU A 1209 10.64 -28.12 -7.98
N VAL A 1210 9.64 -28.43 -8.80
CA VAL A 1210 8.34 -28.96 -8.33
C VAL A 1210 8.51 -30.34 -7.70
N GLN A 1211 9.27 -31.23 -8.34
CA GLN A 1211 9.60 -32.54 -7.76
C GLN A 1211 10.33 -32.42 -6.41
N LYS A 1212 11.30 -31.50 -6.28
CA LYS A 1212 12.05 -31.25 -5.03
C LYS A 1212 11.17 -30.73 -3.89
N ASN A 1213 10.13 -29.96 -4.22
CA ASN A 1213 9.19 -29.41 -3.23
C ASN A 1213 8.13 -30.44 -2.80
N ILE A 1214 7.65 -31.29 -3.73
CA ILE A 1214 6.61 -32.30 -3.46
C ILE A 1214 7.19 -33.63 -2.89
N SER A 1215 8.44 -33.98 -3.19
CA SER A 1215 9.08 -35.22 -2.72
C SER A 1215 9.59 -35.18 -1.26
N ARG A 1216 9.43 -34.05 -0.57
CA ARG A 1216 9.74 -33.92 0.85
C ARG A 1216 8.47 -34.15 1.68
N PRO A 1217 8.36 -35.23 2.47
CA PRO A 1217 7.35 -35.29 3.53
C PRO A 1217 7.67 -34.23 4.60
N PRO A 1218 6.64 -33.75 5.34
CA PRO A 1218 6.80 -32.79 6.44
C PRO A 1218 7.54 -33.40 7.65
#